data_AF-A0A1Q6UE09-F1
#
_entry.id   AF-A0A1Q6UE09-F1
#
_cell.length_a   1.000
_cell.length_b   1.000
_cell.length_c   1.000
_cell.angle_alpha   90.00
_cell.angle_beta   90.00
_cell.angle_gamma   90.00
#
_symmetry.space_group_name_H-M   'P 1'
#
loop_
_entity.id
_entity.type
_entity.pdbx_description
1 polymer ?
#
loop_
_entity_poly.entity_id
_entity_poly.type
_entity_poly.pdbx_seq_one_letter_code
_entity_poly.pdbx_strand_id
1 'polypeptide(L)'
;MKILYKTMGLELLSACLCLLCAAPASAKVCFVGEENCTGGGSFEDYKDPGEDGKLCEAEGYMLKDNCTADQAKYVAGYCPYNNAYVRCCGKEYAYDLCSYPLVPDGKCGGKHKCVCDAKFPFNDKYEETSCKIKYPGAIADGGSCVQTGYDAKSGGSITDIYFSECVCNPAIYRYVKEDCINGTEPSDDGCTGTDGITRYGSCICNREKYEFAAGDCEFGGNIDKKEYYCIQGGAYYFDRCYECDAYPATTLDHVLGGEGVGYEKCTYGKRYRILQCEAGYRPGKDGGNCRELTCEEAVDEWLTTYPEQKERYTLLASPGNIQDSKLVNATSNAANIKTKNVILGDDQTLTHIYAGINYYGASAFGKERGGYMKERCKTRPNIVYNSSENGFWIPKHSPFGWSQSTKGSVKLYGLKLDMTKLKGTFSTTYGIEARNVDITAKNWTIPASVDYAPKFMYDANYDNEGYEAMPAINITGTLTIQSPVTFDGMSFNKEDAYAGRGSVRIEVPSSYKGQTIATFKFKEDQEFHAGSIYMYPNDDSDCGNDKINNCYTDYNTTVQFQGPSGENPANVYTYIYLGYGYKDKYKGSHNMFAQISGHLIWNLYKGSSNYRIYLSPGSKIYSTDYGAGEYARIKRGSDSKLGWCKMDESQLYADRKKDAWLCTDSCTNRQKWNADYYMVCGIDKSLSANQQFSGWYTVKGATRCGCSQQTTTISGCSYSAGGWTQVPISCGDSKL
;
A
#
# COMPACT_ATOMS: atom_id res chain seq x y z
N MET A 1 -4.89 -150.45 -2.26
CA MET A 1 -3.81 -151.26 -1.66
C MET A 1 -3.66 -150.79 -0.20
N LYS A 2 -3.88 -151.65 0.80
CA LYS A 2 -4.00 -151.27 2.23
C LYS A 2 -3.10 -152.16 3.07
N ILE A 3 -2.28 -151.58 3.96
CA ILE A 3 -1.82 -152.18 5.23
C ILE A 3 -1.61 -151.06 6.28
N LEU A 4 -2.08 -151.31 7.52
CA LEU A 4 -2.06 -150.50 8.77
C LEU A 4 -0.64 -150.49 9.44
N TYR A 5 -0.23 -149.54 10.31
CA TYR A 5 -0.59 -149.33 11.74
C TYR A 5 0.10 -148.02 12.25
N LYS A 6 -0.57 -147.05 12.91
CA LYS A 6 -0.87 -146.81 14.35
C LYS A 6 0.36 -146.55 15.28
N THR A 7 0.71 -145.28 15.56
CA THR A 7 0.38 -144.41 16.72
C THR A 7 1.22 -144.63 18.00
N MET A 8 1.63 -143.52 18.63
CA MET A 8 1.28 -143.10 20.02
C MET A 8 2.42 -142.33 20.69
N GLY A 9 2.07 -141.19 21.29
CA GLY A 9 2.85 -140.56 22.34
C GLY A 9 2.49 -141.12 23.72
N LEU A 10 3.46 -140.98 24.61
CA LEU A 10 3.50 -140.95 26.09
C LEU A 10 5.02 -140.96 26.39
N GLU A 11 5.62 -140.30 27.35
CA GLU A 11 5.31 -139.28 28.34
C GLU A 11 6.63 -139.08 29.12
N LEU A 12 6.77 -137.96 29.85
CA LEU A 12 7.61 -137.82 31.06
C LEU A 12 9.16 -137.80 30.99
N LEU A 13 9.66 -136.59 31.32
CA LEU A 13 10.54 -136.24 32.45
C LEU A 13 12.01 -136.71 32.52
N SER A 14 12.86 -135.68 32.66
CA SER A 14 13.99 -135.56 33.61
C SER A 14 15.40 -136.03 33.21
N ALA A 15 16.27 -135.01 33.08
CA ALA A 15 17.65 -134.90 33.55
C ALA A 15 18.79 -135.80 33.02
N CYS A 16 19.89 -135.10 32.68
CA CYS A 16 21.31 -135.45 32.77
C CYS A 16 22.03 -136.26 31.65
N LEU A 17 22.99 -135.55 31.04
CA LEU A 17 24.37 -135.91 30.68
C LEU A 17 24.69 -136.96 29.58
N CYS A 18 25.57 -136.48 28.66
CA CYS A 18 26.71 -137.15 27.99
C CYS A 18 26.52 -138.01 26.71
N LEU A 19 26.99 -137.43 25.59
CA LEU A 19 27.91 -137.94 24.53
C LEU A 19 27.74 -139.36 23.93
N LEU A 20 27.71 -139.45 22.58
CA LEU A 20 28.62 -140.24 21.69
C LEU A 20 28.19 -140.21 20.19
N CYS A 21 29.18 -140.21 19.28
CA CYS A 21 29.09 -140.16 17.80
C CYS A 21 28.62 -141.48 17.12
N ALA A 22 28.16 -141.43 15.85
CA ALA A 22 28.39 -142.46 14.81
C ALA A 22 27.94 -142.09 13.35
N ALA A 23 28.89 -142.23 12.40
CA ALA A 23 28.91 -142.70 10.98
C ALA A 23 27.69 -142.65 9.98
N PRO A 24 27.97 -142.62 8.64
CA PRO A 24 26.95 -142.59 7.58
C PRO A 24 26.42 -143.98 7.19
N ALA A 25 25.20 -144.03 6.63
CA ALA A 25 24.61 -145.26 6.09
C ALA A 25 24.34 -145.13 4.58
N SER A 26 24.94 -146.05 3.81
CA SER A 26 24.60 -146.38 2.43
C SER A 26 23.65 -147.59 2.45
N ALA A 27 22.58 -147.58 1.65
CA ALA A 27 21.67 -148.71 1.50
C ALA A 27 21.65 -149.19 0.04
N LYS A 28 22.12 -150.42 -0.17
CA LYS A 28 21.83 -151.24 -1.36
C LYS A 28 20.50 -151.97 -1.15
N VAL A 29 19.67 -152.03 -2.18
CA VAL A 29 18.42 -152.81 -2.17
C VAL A 29 18.65 -154.12 -2.92
N CYS A 30 18.41 -155.23 -2.24
CA CYS A 30 18.39 -156.59 -2.77
C CYS A 30 16.93 -157.08 -2.79
N PHE A 31 16.49 -157.68 -3.90
CA PHE A 31 15.17 -158.31 -3.99
C PHE A 31 15.18 -159.67 -3.29
N VAL A 32 14.10 -159.99 -2.56
CA VAL A 32 13.94 -161.27 -1.85
C VAL A 32 13.88 -162.40 -2.88
N GLY A 33 14.90 -163.28 -2.88
CA GLY A 33 14.97 -164.47 -3.72
C GLY A 33 16.38 -164.90 -4.18
N GLU A 34 17.39 -164.01 -4.16
CA GLU A 34 18.73 -164.36 -4.65
C GLU A 34 19.85 -163.83 -3.73
N GLU A 35 20.70 -164.75 -3.25
CA GLU A 35 21.70 -164.54 -2.19
C GLU A 35 22.91 -163.67 -2.58
N ASN A 36 23.09 -163.30 -3.86
CA ASN A 36 24.34 -162.65 -4.33
C ASN A 36 24.19 -161.44 -5.27
N CYS A 37 23.00 -160.82 -5.42
CA CYS A 37 22.75 -159.48 -6.00
C CYS A 37 23.72 -158.98 -7.11
N THR A 38 23.80 -159.67 -8.26
CA THR A 38 24.80 -159.44 -9.33
C THR A 38 24.32 -158.69 -10.58
N GLY A 39 23.10 -158.15 -10.66
CA GLY A 39 22.62 -157.42 -11.85
C GLY A 39 22.24 -155.96 -11.57
N GLY A 40 23.07 -154.99 -11.95
CA GLY A 40 22.79 -153.55 -11.80
C GLY A 40 23.20 -152.70 -13.02
N GLY A 41 22.44 -151.62 -13.28
CA GLY A 41 22.72 -150.56 -14.26
C GLY A 41 22.34 -149.15 -13.73
N SER A 42 22.95 -148.08 -14.26
CA SER A 42 23.00 -146.68 -13.74
C SER A 42 22.17 -145.65 -14.55
N PHE A 43 21.81 -144.49 -13.95
CA PHE A 43 21.17 -143.31 -14.57
C PHE A 43 22.03 -142.03 -14.35
N GLU A 44 22.00 -141.04 -15.28
CA GLU A 44 22.72 -139.73 -15.21
C GLU A 44 21.85 -138.55 -14.68
N ASP A 45 22.51 -137.43 -14.34
CA ASP A 45 22.07 -136.30 -13.46
C ASP A 45 21.11 -135.22 -14.05
N TYR A 46 20.38 -134.51 -13.18
CA TYR A 46 19.38 -133.44 -13.44
C TYR A 46 19.99 -132.00 -13.42
N LYS A 47 19.45 -131.05 -14.20
CA LYS A 47 19.88 -129.62 -14.27
C LYS A 47 18.71 -128.64 -14.06
N ASP A 48 18.86 -127.64 -13.17
CA ASP A 48 17.84 -126.65 -12.79
C ASP A 48 17.76 -125.45 -13.78
N PRO A 49 16.59 -125.13 -14.37
CA PRO A 49 16.43 -124.03 -15.33
C PRO A 49 16.50 -122.59 -14.74
N GLY A 50 16.65 -122.40 -13.42
CA GLY A 50 16.70 -121.07 -12.78
C GLY A 50 18.09 -120.41 -12.65
N GLU A 51 19.18 -121.14 -12.96
CA GLU A 51 20.55 -120.73 -12.61
C GLU A 51 21.11 -119.58 -13.47
N ASP A 52 20.63 -119.40 -14.71
CA ASP A 52 21.20 -118.45 -15.69
C ASP A 52 20.55 -117.06 -15.71
N GLY A 53 19.54 -116.80 -14.87
CA GLY A 53 18.95 -115.47 -14.64
C GLY A 53 18.03 -114.93 -15.75
N LYS A 54 17.91 -115.60 -16.90
CA LYS A 54 17.09 -115.14 -18.04
C LYS A 54 15.60 -115.01 -17.72
N LEU A 55 15.09 -115.84 -16.83
CA LEU A 55 13.69 -115.78 -16.39
C LEU A 55 13.41 -114.50 -15.58
N CYS A 56 14.36 -114.07 -14.75
CA CYS A 56 14.26 -112.84 -13.96
C CYS A 56 14.28 -111.59 -14.85
N GLU A 57 15.12 -111.57 -15.89
CA GLU A 57 15.16 -110.47 -16.87
C GLU A 57 13.84 -110.37 -17.66
N ALA A 58 13.28 -111.50 -18.09
CA ALA A 58 11.99 -111.55 -18.78
C ALA A 58 10.82 -111.04 -17.92
N GLU A 59 10.89 -111.22 -16.59
CA GLU A 59 9.92 -110.70 -15.62
C GLU A 59 10.19 -109.24 -15.18
N GLY A 60 11.20 -108.60 -15.78
CA GLY A 60 11.52 -107.18 -15.55
C GLY A 60 12.36 -106.92 -14.29
N TYR A 61 13.07 -107.92 -13.77
CA TYR A 61 14.11 -107.75 -12.76
C TYR A 61 15.47 -107.49 -13.45
N MET A 62 16.33 -106.72 -12.80
CA MET A 62 17.66 -106.35 -13.32
C MET A 62 18.73 -106.64 -12.27
N LEU A 63 20.00 -106.74 -12.66
CA LEU A 63 21.11 -106.95 -11.72
C LEU A 63 21.11 -105.89 -10.61
N LYS A 64 21.29 -106.35 -9.37
CA LYS A 64 21.28 -105.50 -8.17
C LYS A 64 22.24 -104.31 -8.26
N ASP A 65 23.44 -104.55 -8.77
CA ASP A 65 24.48 -103.52 -8.88
C ASP A 65 24.07 -102.38 -9.81
N ASN A 66 23.35 -102.68 -10.90
CA ASN A 66 22.82 -101.67 -11.82
C ASN A 66 21.72 -100.81 -11.17
N CYS A 67 20.96 -101.39 -10.24
CA CYS A 67 19.95 -100.66 -9.48
C CYS A 67 20.57 -99.74 -8.44
N THR A 68 21.58 -100.23 -7.71
CA THR A 68 22.25 -99.46 -6.65
C THR A 68 23.25 -98.42 -7.17
N ALA A 69 23.69 -98.52 -8.43
CA ALA A 69 24.54 -97.52 -9.07
C ALA A 69 23.78 -96.19 -9.35
N ASP A 70 22.45 -96.24 -9.48
CA ASP A 70 21.62 -95.06 -9.70
C ASP A 70 21.08 -94.53 -8.36
N GLN A 71 21.62 -93.40 -7.91
CA GLN A 71 21.22 -92.78 -6.63
C GLN A 71 19.74 -92.35 -6.60
N ALA A 72 19.07 -92.23 -7.75
CA ALA A 72 17.64 -91.93 -7.84
C ALA A 72 16.76 -93.17 -7.68
N LYS A 73 17.33 -94.37 -7.54
CA LYS A 73 16.58 -95.62 -7.46
C LYS A 73 16.84 -96.38 -6.16
N TYR A 74 15.96 -97.33 -5.85
CA TYR A 74 16.10 -98.25 -4.74
C TYR A 74 15.59 -99.65 -5.11
N VAL A 75 16.08 -100.64 -4.37
CA VAL A 75 15.67 -102.04 -4.52
C VAL A 75 14.28 -102.22 -3.90
N ALA A 76 13.27 -102.49 -4.74
CA ALA A 76 11.89 -102.65 -4.32
C ALA A 76 11.47 -104.13 -4.12
N GLY A 77 12.30 -105.08 -4.58
CA GLY A 77 12.08 -106.52 -4.39
C GLY A 77 13.14 -107.35 -5.09
N TYR A 78 13.28 -108.62 -4.69
CA TYR A 78 14.23 -109.59 -5.28
C TYR A 78 13.50 -110.57 -6.19
N CYS A 79 14.15 -111.05 -7.25
CA CYS A 79 13.60 -112.10 -8.10
C CYS A 79 13.51 -113.42 -7.29
N PRO A 80 12.38 -114.14 -7.34
CA PRO A 80 12.19 -115.38 -6.56
C PRO A 80 13.17 -116.51 -6.93
N TYR A 81 13.64 -116.52 -8.18
CA TYR A 81 14.45 -117.60 -8.75
C TYR A 81 15.96 -117.30 -8.67
N ASN A 82 16.35 -116.03 -8.67
CA ASN A 82 17.75 -115.60 -8.59
C ASN A 82 17.89 -114.25 -7.87
N ASN A 83 18.43 -114.27 -6.66
CA ASN A 83 18.54 -113.07 -5.80
C ASN A 83 19.57 -112.02 -6.27
N ALA A 84 20.37 -112.32 -7.30
CA ALA A 84 21.24 -111.33 -7.95
C ALA A 84 20.42 -110.31 -8.76
N TYR A 85 19.17 -110.65 -9.11
CA TYR A 85 18.25 -109.80 -9.85
C TYR A 85 17.19 -109.18 -8.92
N VAL A 86 16.95 -107.89 -9.09
CA VAL A 86 16.06 -107.06 -8.28
C VAL A 86 15.12 -106.22 -9.14
N ARG A 87 13.94 -105.92 -8.61
CA ARG A 87 13.05 -104.91 -9.17
C ARG A 87 13.50 -103.55 -8.64
N CYS A 88 13.88 -102.67 -9.56
CA CYS A 88 14.39 -101.35 -9.24
C CYS A 88 13.31 -100.30 -9.44
N CYS A 89 13.04 -99.49 -8.42
CA CYS A 89 12.06 -98.40 -8.48
C CYS A 89 12.72 -97.05 -8.26
N GLY A 90 12.21 -96.01 -8.91
CA GLY A 90 12.63 -94.63 -8.64
C GLY A 90 12.18 -94.17 -7.25
N LYS A 91 12.96 -93.30 -6.61
CA LYS A 91 12.66 -92.75 -5.28
C LYS A 91 11.41 -91.86 -5.26
N GLU A 92 10.90 -91.46 -6.42
CA GLU A 92 9.60 -90.81 -6.57
C GLU A 92 8.41 -91.72 -6.17
N TYR A 93 8.60 -93.03 -6.11
CA TYR A 93 7.62 -94.00 -5.59
C TYR A 93 7.81 -94.17 -4.07
N ALA A 94 7.40 -93.16 -3.31
CA ALA A 94 7.65 -93.07 -1.87
C ALA A 94 6.46 -93.51 -1.00
N TYR A 95 5.23 -93.46 -1.53
CA TYR A 95 4.00 -93.62 -0.75
C TYR A 95 3.56 -95.08 -0.67
N ASP A 96 3.06 -95.52 0.48
CA ASP A 96 2.46 -96.85 0.61
C ASP A 96 1.03 -96.89 0.02
N LEU A 97 0.32 -95.75 0.05
CA LEU A 97 -0.99 -95.53 -0.57
C LEU A 97 -1.19 -94.03 -0.83
N CYS A 98 -1.88 -93.66 -1.92
CA CYS A 98 -2.31 -92.29 -2.16
C CYS A 98 -3.69 -92.05 -1.53
N SER A 99 -3.77 -91.13 -0.57
CA SER A 99 -5.03 -90.69 0.04
C SER A 99 -5.33 -89.26 -0.39
N TYR A 100 -6.58 -89.00 -0.79
CA TYR A 100 -7.01 -87.67 -1.23
C TYR A 100 -6.63 -86.59 -0.19
N PRO A 101 -5.99 -85.47 -0.58
CA PRO A 101 -5.93 -84.89 -1.93
C PRO A 101 -4.82 -85.40 -2.86
N LEU A 102 -4.04 -86.40 -2.45
CA LEU A 102 -3.06 -87.06 -3.33
C LEU A 102 -3.73 -88.19 -4.13
N VAL A 103 -3.50 -88.20 -5.44
CA VAL A 103 -4.00 -89.21 -6.39
C VAL A 103 -2.83 -90.03 -6.97
N PRO A 104 -3.05 -91.32 -7.29
CA PRO A 104 -1.99 -92.18 -7.83
C PRO A 104 -1.61 -91.81 -9.27
N ASP A 105 -0.32 -91.59 -9.50
CA ASP A 105 0.31 -91.26 -10.80
C ASP A 105 1.30 -92.37 -11.25
N GLY A 106 1.20 -93.54 -10.63
CA GLY A 106 2.00 -94.71 -10.97
C GLY A 106 2.23 -95.65 -9.79
N LYS A 107 2.64 -96.88 -10.09
CA LYS A 107 2.99 -97.90 -9.08
C LYS A 107 4.26 -98.63 -9.49
N CYS A 108 5.17 -98.80 -8.53
CA CYS A 108 6.37 -99.61 -8.71
C CYS A 108 6.58 -100.47 -7.47
N GLY A 109 6.50 -101.80 -7.66
CA GLY A 109 6.47 -102.74 -6.55
C GLY A 109 5.29 -102.49 -5.61
N GLY A 110 5.56 -102.39 -4.32
CA GLY A 110 4.57 -102.12 -3.27
C GLY A 110 4.26 -100.64 -3.03
N LYS A 111 4.98 -99.71 -3.68
CA LYS A 111 4.85 -98.27 -3.46
C LYS A 111 4.24 -97.53 -4.65
N HIS A 112 3.64 -96.40 -4.35
CA HIS A 112 2.94 -95.52 -5.26
C HIS A 112 3.69 -94.19 -5.43
N LYS A 113 3.61 -93.64 -6.64
CA LYS A 113 3.91 -92.25 -6.91
C LYS A 113 2.58 -91.50 -6.78
N CYS A 114 2.52 -90.52 -5.90
CA CYS A 114 1.31 -89.73 -5.70
C CYS A 114 1.57 -88.28 -6.08
N VAL A 115 0.60 -87.68 -6.77
CA VAL A 115 0.60 -86.26 -7.12
C VAL A 115 -0.65 -85.60 -6.57
N CYS A 116 -0.62 -84.29 -6.36
CA CYS A 116 -1.83 -83.57 -5.98
C CYS A 116 -2.89 -83.67 -7.07
N ASP A 117 -4.15 -83.88 -6.65
CA ASP A 117 -5.31 -83.87 -7.55
C ASP A 117 -5.35 -82.56 -8.36
N ALA A 118 -5.82 -82.61 -9.61
CA ALA A 118 -5.90 -81.45 -10.48
C ALA A 118 -6.74 -80.29 -9.92
N LYS A 119 -7.57 -80.54 -8.89
CA LYS A 119 -8.28 -79.52 -8.10
C LYS A 119 -7.36 -78.65 -7.22
N PHE A 120 -6.07 -78.97 -7.10
CA PHE A 120 -5.05 -78.16 -6.42
C PHE A 120 -3.97 -77.70 -7.43
N PRO A 121 -4.31 -76.82 -8.38
CA PRO A 121 -3.42 -76.50 -9.49
C PRO A 121 -2.35 -75.46 -9.14
N PHE A 122 -2.41 -74.81 -7.97
CA PHE A 122 -1.58 -73.65 -7.66
C PHE A 122 -0.42 -73.97 -6.72
N ASN A 123 0.78 -73.54 -7.06
CA ASN A 123 1.97 -73.65 -6.23
C ASN A 123 2.89 -72.46 -6.52
N ASP A 124 3.17 -71.68 -5.48
CA ASP A 124 3.91 -70.42 -5.58
C ASP A 124 5.43 -70.56 -5.74
N LYS A 125 5.95 -71.78 -5.71
CA LYS A 125 7.38 -72.06 -5.96
C LYS A 125 7.70 -72.11 -7.47
N TYR A 126 6.71 -72.39 -8.31
CA TYR A 126 6.88 -72.59 -9.76
C TYR A 126 6.08 -71.54 -10.54
N GLU A 127 6.72 -70.93 -11.54
CA GLU A 127 6.13 -69.79 -12.26
C GLU A 127 4.79 -70.15 -12.94
N GLU A 128 4.72 -71.34 -13.55
CA GLU A 128 3.56 -71.82 -14.29
C GLU A 128 2.33 -72.10 -13.41
N THR A 129 2.49 -72.20 -12.09
CA THR A 129 1.41 -72.49 -11.15
C THR A 129 1.29 -71.44 -10.04
N SER A 130 2.10 -70.39 -10.08
CA SER A 130 2.10 -69.38 -9.01
C SER A 130 0.85 -68.49 -9.11
N CYS A 131 0.17 -68.35 -7.97
CA CYS A 131 -0.92 -67.40 -7.81
C CYS A 131 -0.42 -65.96 -8.01
N LYS A 132 0.76 -65.62 -7.51
CA LYS A 132 1.34 -64.27 -7.61
C LYS A 132 1.58 -63.82 -9.05
N ILE A 133 1.84 -64.76 -9.96
CA ILE A 133 2.11 -64.48 -11.38
C ILE A 133 0.82 -64.50 -12.19
N LYS A 134 0.00 -65.55 -12.02
CA LYS A 134 -1.26 -65.68 -12.78
C LYS A 134 -2.34 -64.70 -12.34
N TYR A 135 -2.36 -64.34 -11.07
CA TYR A 135 -3.32 -63.44 -10.45
C TYR A 135 -2.55 -62.40 -9.60
N PRO A 136 -2.07 -61.31 -10.22
CA PRO A 136 -1.29 -60.29 -9.52
C PRO A 136 -2.00 -59.78 -8.26
N GLY A 137 -1.29 -59.79 -7.12
CA GLY A 137 -1.84 -59.38 -5.82
C GLY A 137 -2.59 -60.48 -5.05
N ALA A 138 -2.81 -61.65 -5.66
CA ALA A 138 -3.37 -62.81 -5.00
C ALA A 138 -2.30 -63.69 -4.34
N ILE A 139 -2.73 -64.46 -3.34
CA ILE A 139 -1.94 -65.47 -2.65
C ILE A 139 -2.62 -66.83 -2.79
N ALA A 140 -1.83 -67.89 -2.78
CA ALA A 140 -2.36 -69.25 -2.79
C ALA A 140 -3.05 -69.56 -1.46
N ASP A 141 -4.31 -70.02 -1.52
CA ASP A 141 -5.15 -70.28 -0.34
C ASP A 141 -6.19 -71.40 -0.62
N GLY A 142 -7.09 -71.62 0.33
CA GLY A 142 -8.12 -72.65 0.30
C GLY A 142 -7.62 -74.00 0.79
N GLY A 143 -8.08 -75.08 0.16
CA GLY A 143 -7.60 -76.42 0.50
C GLY A 143 -6.14 -76.60 0.08
N SER A 144 -5.34 -77.26 0.93
CA SER A 144 -3.93 -77.55 0.65
C SER A 144 -3.70 -79.03 0.37
N CYS A 145 -2.86 -79.33 -0.62
CA CYS A 145 -2.33 -80.65 -0.89
C CYS A 145 -0.80 -80.63 -0.78
N VAL A 146 -0.23 -81.55 0.01
CA VAL A 146 1.21 -81.65 0.20
C VAL A 146 1.72 -82.85 -0.59
N GLN A 147 2.56 -82.57 -1.59
CA GLN A 147 3.19 -83.59 -2.42
C GLN A 147 4.67 -83.68 -2.07
N THR A 148 5.13 -84.91 -1.84
CA THR A 148 6.54 -85.23 -1.62
C THR A 148 7.08 -85.89 -2.87
N GLY A 149 8.09 -85.27 -3.47
CA GLY A 149 8.82 -85.77 -4.62
C GLY A 149 10.28 -86.06 -4.29
N TYR A 150 11.03 -86.44 -5.32
CA TYR A 150 12.48 -86.64 -5.24
C TYR A 150 13.17 -85.68 -6.20
N ASP A 151 14.20 -84.98 -5.73
CA ASP A 151 15.02 -84.12 -6.58
C ASP A 151 16.39 -84.75 -6.81
N ALA A 152 16.63 -85.09 -8.07
CA ALA A 152 17.88 -85.70 -8.51
C ALA A 152 19.10 -84.77 -8.32
N LYS A 153 18.92 -83.44 -8.24
CA LYS A 153 20.03 -82.50 -8.05
C LYS A 153 20.51 -82.41 -6.60
N SER A 154 19.59 -82.44 -5.64
CA SER A 154 19.91 -82.38 -4.20
C SER A 154 20.08 -83.75 -3.55
N GLY A 155 19.69 -84.84 -4.24
CA GLY A 155 19.78 -86.21 -3.73
C GLY A 155 18.80 -86.52 -2.59
N GLY A 156 17.83 -85.63 -2.35
CA GLY A 156 16.90 -85.67 -1.22
C GLY A 156 15.43 -85.54 -1.61
N SER A 157 14.54 -85.68 -0.62
CA SER A 157 13.10 -85.48 -0.78
C SER A 157 12.74 -83.99 -0.85
N ILE A 158 11.94 -83.59 -1.84
CA ILE A 158 11.31 -82.27 -1.89
C ILE A 158 9.88 -82.38 -1.41
N THR A 159 9.43 -81.41 -0.62
CA THR A 159 8.01 -81.25 -0.27
C THR A 159 7.51 -79.96 -0.89
N ASP A 160 6.46 -80.08 -1.72
CA ASP A 160 5.78 -78.99 -2.38
C ASP A 160 4.33 -78.93 -1.90
N ILE A 161 3.82 -77.72 -1.72
CA ILE A 161 2.44 -77.49 -1.27
C ILE A 161 1.67 -76.85 -2.41
N TYR A 162 0.56 -77.48 -2.76
CA TYR A 162 -0.38 -77.03 -3.77
C TYR A 162 -1.69 -76.57 -3.13
N PHE A 163 -2.34 -75.59 -3.73
CA PHE A 163 -3.55 -74.94 -3.24
C PHE A 163 -4.67 -75.00 -4.28
N SER A 164 -5.91 -74.98 -3.80
CA SER A 164 -7.10 -75.06 -4.66
C SER A 164 -7.48 -73.74 -5.30
N GLU A 165 -7.13 -72.61 -4.69
CA GLU A 165 -7.55 -71.28 -5.15
C GLU A 165 -6.47 -70.21 -4.95
N CYS A 166 -6.63 -69.10 -5.67
CA CYS A 166 -5.86 -67.88 -5.46
C CYS A 166 -6.81 -66.80 -4.97
N VAL A 167 -6.61 -66.31 -3.76
CA VAL A 167 -7.45 -65.25 -3.17
C VAL A 167 -6.64 -63.96 -3.08
N CYS A 168 -7.31 -62.83 -3.29
CA CYS A 168 -6.66 -61.54 -3.08
C CYS A 168 -6.25 -61.39 -1.62
N ASN A 169 -5.02 -60.92 -1.39
CA ASN A 169 -4.50 -60.83 -0.03
C ASN A 169 -5.42 -59.94 0.84
N PRO A 170 -6.13 -60.51 1.84
CA PRO A 170 -7.14 -59.77 2.59
C PRO A 170 -6.53 -58.71 3.51
N ALA A 171 -5.22 -58.77 3.79
CA ALA A 171 -4.55 -57.72 4.53
C ALA A 171 -4.40 -56.44 3.69
N ILE A 172 -4.35 -56.57 2.36
CA ILE A 172 -4.11 -55.47 1.41
C ILE A 172 -5.42 -55.09 0.71
N TYR A 173 -6.09 -56.05 0.05
CA TYR A 173 -7.27 -55.84 -0.78
C TYR A 173 -8.56 -56.20 -0.04
N ARG A 174 -9.15 -55.21 0.66
CA ARG A 174 -10.29 -55.42 1.57
C ARG A 174 -11.63 -55.01 1.00
N TYR A 175 -11.65 -54.18 -0.02
CA TYR A 175 -12.86 -53.48 -0.47
C TYR A 175 -13.31 -54.02 -1.83
N VAL A 176 -14.60 -54.16 -2.05
CA VAL A 176 -15.17 -54.28 -3.41
C VAL A 176 -15.62 -52.92 -3.91
N LYS A 177 -15.94 -52.80 -5.20
CA LYS A 177 -16.31 -51.50 -5.80
C LYS A 177 -17.51 -50.87 -5.09
N GLU A 178 -18.44 -51.69 -4.65
CA GLU A 178 -19.66 -51.29 -3.94
C GLU A 178 -19.37 -50.72 -2.54
N ASP A 179 -18.22 -51.03 -1.95
CA ASP A 179 -17.80 -50.48 -0.65
C ASP A 179 -17.29 -49.03 -0.76
N CYS A 180 -16.92 -48.59 -1.97
CA CYS A 180 -16.49 -47.22 -2.23
C CYS A 180 -17.70 -46.28 -2.36
N ILE A 181 -18.24 -45.90 -1.19
CA ILE A 181 -19.40 -45.01 -1.04
C ILE A 181 -18.98 -43.56 -0.75
N ASN A 182 -19.93 -42.62 -0.72
CA ASN A 182 -19.67 -41.20 -0.38
C ASN A 182 -18.64 -40.51 -1.30
N GLY A 183 -18.70 -40.80 -2.60
CA GLY A 183 -17.89 -40.12 -3.62
C GLY A 183 -16.45 -40.59 -3.74
N THR A 184 -16.03 -41.61 -2.97
CA THR A 184 -14.73 -42.27 -3.12
C THR A 184 -14.73 -43.24 -4.29
N GLU A 185 -13.56 -43.45 -4.88
CA GLU A 185 -13.31 -44.40 -5.95
C GLU A 185 -12.18 -45.37 -5.54
N PRO A 186 -12.07 -46.56 -6.16
CA PRO A 186 -10.98 -47.48 -5.88
C PRO A 186 -9.60 -46.83 -6.08
N SER A 187 -8.66 -47.08 -5.16
CA SER A 187 -7.31 -46.48 -5.20
C SER A 187 -6.34 -47.10 -6.20
N ASP A 188 -6.68 -48.27 -6.72
CA ASP A 188 -5.80 -49.13 -7.50
C ASP A 188 -6.61 -49.93 -8.53
N ASP A 189 -5.90 -50.61 -9.43
CA ASP A 189 -6.50 -51.46 -10.46
C ASP A 189 -7.20 -52.71 -9.87
N GLY A 190 -7.00 -52.97 -8.57
CA GLY A 190 -7.56 -54.10 -7.85
C GLY A 190 -6.84 -55.43 -8.11
N CYS A 191 -7.08 -56.38 -7.23
CA CYS A 191 -6.73 -57.77 -7.39
C CYS A 191 -7.98 -58.57 -7.74
N THR A 192 -7.87 -59.50 -8.70
CA THR A 192 -8.94 -60.46 -9.00
C THR A 192 -8.41 -61.87 -8.78
N GLY A 193 -9.02 -62.60 -7.84
CA GLY A 193 -8.69 -63.99 -7.55
C GLY A 193 -9.43 -64.98 -8.45
N THR A 194 -9.35 -66.26 -8.12
CA THR A 194 -10.05 -67.32 -8.84
C THR A 194 -11.57 -67.30 -8.66
N ASP A 195 -12.09 -66.50 -7.72
CA ASP A 195 -13.52 -66.26 -7.51
C ASP A 195 -14.13 -65.25 -8.49
N GLY A 196 -13.29 -64.55 -9.28
CA GLY A 196 -13.72 -63.54 -10.24
C GLY A 196 -14.14 -62.21 -9.62
N ILE A 197 -13.97 -62.02 -8.30
CA ILE A 197 -14.31 -60.77 -7.61
C ILE A 197 -13.06 -59.89 -7.52
N THR A 198 -13.12 -58.71 -8.14
CA THR A 198 -12.08 -57.69 -8.01
C THR A 198 -12.19 -56.99 -6.66
N ARG A 199 -11.10 -57.00 -5.89
CA ARG A 199 -10.97 -56.34 -4.59
C ARG A 199 -9.87 -55.29 -4.63
N TYR A 200 -10.05 -54.19 -3.92
CA TYR A 200 -9.22 -53.00 -3.95
C TYR A 200 -8.56 -52.73 -2.60
N GLY A 201 -7.41 -52.06 -2.65
CA GLY A 201 -6.63 -51.76 -1.45
C GLY A 201 -7.31 -50.75 -0.53
N SER A 202 -7.89 -49.71 -1.12
CA SER A 202 -8.62 -48.66 -0.42
C SER A 202 -9.61 -47.94 -1.33
N CYS A 203 -10.51 -47.17 -0.72
CA CYS A 203 -11.36 -46.21 -1.42
C CYS A 203 -10.88 -44.79 -1.09
N ILE A 204 -10.54 -44.01 -2.11
CA ILE A 204 -9.96 -42.66 -1.97
C ILE A 204 -10.80 -41.63 -2.71
N CYS A 205 -10.72 -40.37 -2.28
CA CYS A 205 -11.34 -39.28 -3.02
C CYS A 205 -10.52 -38.97 -4.27
N ASN A 206 -11.19 -38.82 -5.41
CA ASN A 206 -10.56 -38.30 -6.62
C ASN A 206 -10.15 -36.83 -6.39
N ARG A 207 -8.86 -36.57 -6.21
CA ARG A 207 -8.31 -35.24 -5.88
C ARG A 207 -8.28 -34.28 -7.06
N GLU A 208 -8.44 -34.76 -8.29
CA GLU A 208 -8.63 -33.89 -9.47
C GLU A 208 -10.05 -33.32 -9.52
N LYS A 209 -11.04 -34.06 -9.01
CA LYS A 209 -12.43 -33.60 -8.90
C LYS A 209 -12.70 -32.85 -7.60
N TYR A 210 -12.30 -33.40 -6.47
CA TYR A 210 -12.48 -32.81 -5.14
C TYR A 210 -11.17 -32.16 -4.69
N GLU A 211 -10.88 -30.99 -5.25
CA GLU A 211 -9.61 -30.25 -5.06
C GLU A 211 -9.42 -29.77 -3.61
N PHE A 212 -10.48 -29.21 -3.01
CA PHE A 212 -10.40 -28.48 -1.74
C PHE A 212 -10.53 -29.40 -0.53
N ALA A 213 -9.60 -29.35 0.42
CA ALA A 213 -9.82 -29.93 1.74
C ALA A 213 -10.68 -29.00 2.62
N ALA A 214 -11.27 -29.52 3.70
CA ALA A 214 -12.13 -28.72 4.59
C ALA A 214 -11.46 -27.45 5.16
N GLY A 215 -10.14 -27.45 5.35
CA GLY A 215 -9.38 -26.28 5.80
C GLY A 215 -9.08 -25.26 4.70
N ASP A 216 -9.22 -25.64 3.42
CA ASP A 216 -8.91 -24.77 2.29
C ASP A 216 -10.08 -23.84 1.95
N CYS A 217 -11.29 -24.18 2.41
CA CYS A 217 -12.49 -23.37 2.20
C CYS A 217 -12.71 -22.39 3.36
N GLU A 218 -12.50 -21.09 3.14
CA GLU A 218 -12.71 -20.02 4.15
C GLU A 218 -14.11 -20.07 4.79
N PHE A 219 -15.15 -20.36 3.99
CA PHE A 219 -16.55 -20.42 4.42
C PHE A 219 -17.10 -21.85 4.53
N GLY A 220 -16.22 -22.85 4.49
CA GLY A 220 -16.57 -24.27 4.43
C GLY A 220 -16.86 -24.77 3.01
N GLY A 221 -16.76 -26.08 2.84
CA GLY A 221 -17.04 -26.75 1.58
C GLY A 221 -18.53 -26.91 1.31
N ASN A 222 -18.91 -26.88 0.03
CA ASN A 222 -20.32 -26.97 -0.34
C ASN A 222 -20.87 -28.38 -0.09
N ILE A 223 -21.92 -28.49 0.74
CA ILE A 223 -22.58 -29.76 1.09
C ILE A 223 -24.04 -29.83 0.60
N ASP A 224 -24.48 -28.87 -0.21
CA ASP A 224 -25.86 -28.78 -0.69
C ASP A 224 -26.25 -30.00 -1.55
N LYS A 225 -25.25 -30.65 -2.18
CA LYS A 225 -25.43 -31.87 -2.95
C LYS A 225 -24.33 -32.88 -2.66
N LYS A 226 -24.71 -34.17 -2.65
CA LYS A 226 -23.78 -35.30 -2.46
C LYS A 226 -22.67 -35.40 -3.52
N GLU A 227 -22.83 -34.76 -4.68
CA GLU A 227 -21.85 -34.78 -5.77
C GLU A 227 -20.70 -33.77 -5.57
N TYR A 228 -20.84 -32.84 -4.63
CA TYR A 228 -19.87 -31.76 -4.35
C TYR A 228 -18.83 -32.12 -3.31
N TYR A 229 -19.00 -33.24 -2.60
CA TYR A 229 -18.06 -33.65 -1.58
C TYR A 229 -17.76 -35.14 -1.61
N CYS A 230 -16.59 -35.47 -1.08
CA CYS A 230 -16.14 -36.82 -0.85
C CYS A 230 -15.60 -36.96 0.58
N ILE A 231 -15.82 -38.12 1.20
CA ILE A 231 -15.36 -38.40 2.58
C ILE A 231 -14.36 -39.54 2.56
N GLN A 232 -13.11 -39.26 2.93
CA GLN A 232 -12.05 -40.26 3.05
C GLN A 232 -11.47 -40.22 4.46
N GLY A 233 -11.55 -41.34 5.18
CA GLY A 233 -11.00 -41.47 6.55
C GLY A 233 -11.62 -40.51 7.57
N GLY A 234 -12.85 -40.03 7.33
CA GLY A 234 -13.53 -39.03 8.17
C GLY A 234 -13.22 -37.57 7.83
N ALA A 235 -12.31 -37.31 6.88
CA ALA A 235 -12.04 -35.98 6.35
C ALA A 235 -12.91 -35.70 5.11
N TYR A 236 -13.41 -34.46 5.01
CA TYR A 236 -14.18 -33.99 3.87
C TYR A 236 -13.27 -33.31 2.83
N TYR A 237 -13.54 -33.61 1.56
CA TYR A 237 -12.94 -32.99 0.39
C TYR A 237 -14.06 -32.50 -0.53
N PHE A 238 -13.86 -31.40 -1.23
CA PHE A 238 -14.90 -30.67 -1.95
C PHE A 238 -14.48 -30.33 -3.38
N ASP A 239 -15.44 -30.34 -4.32
CA ASP A 239 -15.23 -29.83 -5.69
C ASP A 239 -15.33 -28.31 -5.76
N ARG A 240 -16.04 -27.70 -4.80
CA ARG A 240 -16.20 -26.25 -4.65
C ARG A 240 -16.45 -25.87 -3.19
N CYS A 241 -15.98 -24.69 -2.81
CA CYS A 241 -16.28 -24.08 -1.53
C CYS A 241 -17.60 -23.28 -1.59
N TYR A 242 -18.15 -22.91 -0.43
CA TYR A 242 -19.14 -21.82 -0.40
C TYR A 242 -18.45 -20.50 -0.76
N GLU A 243 -19.10 -19.70 -1.60
CA GLU A 243 -18.60 -18.41 -2.05
C GLU A 243 -19.44 -17.28 -1.45
N CYS A 244 -18.77 -16.26 -0.91
CA CYS A 244 -19.39 -15.05 -0.39
C CYS A 244 -18.87 -13.80 -1.09
N ASP A 245 -18.40 -13.92 -2.34
CA ASP A 245 -17.78 -12.82 -3.08
C ASP A 245 -18.72 -11.63 -3.31
N ALA A 246 -20.03 -11.89 -3.36
CA ALA A 246 -21.07 -10.86 -3.40
C ALA A 246 -21.24 -10.07 -2.08
N TYR A 247 -20.54 -10.49 -1.01
CA TYR A 247 -20.58 -9.94 0.34
C TYR A 247 -19.16 -9.50 0.78
N PRO A 248 -18.61 -8.43 0.18
CA PRO A 248 -17.20 -8.06 0.37
C PRO A 248 -16.89 -7.49 1.77
N ALA A 249 -17.90 -7.05 2.54
CA ALA A 249 -17.71 -6.45 3.85
C ALA A 249 -17.42 -7.50 4.94
N THR A 250 -16.53 -7.15 5.86
CA THR A 250 -16.08 -7.99 6.98
C THR A 250 -16.53 -7.48 8.35
N THR A 251 -17.01 -6.23 8.40
CA THR A 251 -17.53 -5.59 9.62
C THR A 251 -18.84 -4.86 9.34
N LEU A 252 -19.61 -4.62 10.39
CA LEU A 252 -20.83 -3.82 10.38
C LEU A 252 -20.62 -2.44 11.05
N ASP A 253 -19.38 -2.03 11.25
CA ASP A 253 -19.08 -0.71 11.80
C ASP A 253 -19.64 0.40 10.92
N HIS A 254 -20.25 1.40 11.56
CA HIS A 254 -20.90 2.55 10.92
C HIS A 254 -22.04 2.17 9.95
N VAL A 255 -22.65 0.99 10.08
CA VAL A 255 -23.81 0.60 9.29
C VAL A 255 -25.08 1.18 9.90
N LEU A 256 -25.92 1.79 9.07
CA LEU A 256 -27.20 2.33 9.51
C LEU A 256 -28.33 1.35 9.24
N GLY A 257 -28.93 0.81 10.30
CA GLY A 257 -30.04 -0.15 10.22
C GLY A 257 -29.61 -1.61 10.32
N GLY A 258 -30.60 -2.51 10.37
CA GLY A 258 -30.40 -3.96 10.52
C GLY A 258 -30.32 -4.72 9.20
N GLU A 259 -30.28 -6.05 9.28
CA GLU A 259 -30.30 -6.95 8.11
C GLU A 259 -31.52 -6.68 7.22
N GLY A 260 -31.32 -6.58 5.91
CA GLY A 260 -32.33 -6.25 4.90
C GLY A 260 -32.62 -4.75 4.71
N VAL A 261 -32.05 -3.88 5.56
CA VAL A 261 -32.15 -2.42 5.44
C VAL A 261 -30.76 -1.80 5.31
N GLY A 262 -29.88 -2.06 6.28
CA GLY A 262 -28.51 -1.54 6.31
C GLY A 262 -27.50 -2.47 5.64
N TYR A 263 -27.73 -3.79 5.66
CA TYR A 263 -26.83 -4.78 5.07
C TYR A 263 -27.55 -6.08 4.69
N GLU A 264 -26.98 -6.84 3.77
CA GLU A 264 -27.31 -8.24 3.50
C GLU A 264 -26.19 -9.14 4.04
N LYS A 265 -26.51 -10.33 4.54
CA LYS A 265 -25.53 -11.24 5.14
C LYS A 265 -25.34 -12.47 4.25
N CYS A 266 -24.09 -12.91 4.08
CA CYS A 266 -23.84 -14.20 3.45
C CYS A 266 -24.38 -15.32 4.35
N THR A 267 -25.07 -16.30 3.74
CA THR A 267 -25.59 -17.48 4.44
C THR A 267 -24.49 -18.22 5.20
N TYR A 268 -23.28 -18.22 4.66
CA TYR A 268 -22.12 -18.94 5.19
C TYR A 268 -21.06 -17.94 5.65
N GLY A 269 -20.76 -17.89 6.95
CA GLY A 269 -19.73 -17.01 7.51
C GLY A 269 -20.18 -15.62 7.97
N LYS A 270 -19.20 -14.76 8.27
CA LYS A 270 -19.38 -13.37 8.76
C LYS A 270 -18.99 -12.37 7.69
N ARG A 271 -19.64 -12.46 6.54
CA ARG A 271 -19.47 -11.56 5.39
C ARG A 271 -20.78 -10.86 5.09
N TYR A 272 -20.70 -9.59 4.69
CA TYR A 272 -21.85 -8.73 4.49
C TYR A 272 -21.75 -7.95 3.18
N ARG A 273 -22.90 -7.49 2.69
CA ARG A 273 -23.00 -6.51 1.63
C ARG A 273 -23.71 -5.30 2.21
N ILE A 274 -22.97 -4.22 2.43
CA ILE A 274 -23.50 -3.01 3.04
C ILE A 274 -24.37 -2.26 2.02
N LEU A 275 -25.59 -1.94 2.44
CA LEU A 275 -26.57 -1.17 1.67
C LEU A 275 -26.58 0.30 2.11
N GLN A 276 -26.42 0.56 3.41
CA GLN A 276 -26.52 1.90 3.99
C GLN A 276 -25.56 2.08 5.17
N CYS A 277 -24.90 3.24 5.23
CA CYS A 277 -24.01 3.63 6.32
C CYS A 277 -24.60 4.81 7.12
N GLU A 278 -24.07 5.02 8.32
CA GLU A 278 -24.30 6.21 9.14
C GLU A 278 -23.85 7.48 8.41
N ALA A 279 -24.41 8.63 8.79
CA ALA A 279 -24.06 9.93 8.19
C ALA A 279 -22.54 10.19 8.31
N GLY A 280 -21.93 10.66 7.21
CA GLY A 280 -20.47 10.82 7.15
C GLY A 280 -19.70 9.58 6.69
N TYR A 281 -20.39 8.50 6.32
CA TYR A 281 -19.82 7.27 5.77
C TYR A 281 -20.58 6.81 4.53
N ARG A 282 -19.88 6.10 3.63
CA ARG A 282 -20.53 5.42 2.49
C ARG A 282 -20.01 4.00 2.28
N PRO A 283 -20.85 3.10 1.74
CA PRO A 283 -20.40 1.76 1.38
C PRO A 283 -19.28 1.79 0.33
N GLY A 284 -18.41 0.80 0.35
CA GLY A 284 -17.50 0.54 -0.77
C GLY A 284 -18.28 0.30 -2.08
N LYS A 285 -17.62 0.44 -3.24
CA LYS A 285 -18.21 0.41 -4.59
C LYS A 285 -19.15 -0.80 -4.85
N ASP A 286 -18.92 -1.92 -4.17
CA ASP A 286 -19.68 -3.16 -4.32
C ASP A 286 -20.40 -3.59 -3.02
N GLY A 287 -20.70 -2.65 -2.11
CA GLY A 287 -21.26 -2.94 -0.79
C GLY A 287 -20.21 -3.41 0.22
N GLY A 288 -18.96 -2.96 0.06
CA GLY A 288 -17.89 -3.20 1.04
C GLY A 288 -18.09 -2.40 2.33
N ASN A 289 -17.18 -2.58 3.29
CA ASN A 289 -17.19 -1.88 4.58
C ASN A 289 -17.46 -0.37 4.43
N CYS A 290 -18.21 0.21 5.36
CA CYS A 290 -18.43 1.64 5.42
C CYS A 290 -17.08 2.36 5.55
N ARG A 291 -16.81 3.27 4.61
CA ARG A 291 -15.64 4.14 4.65
C ARG A 291 -16.07 5.57 4.89
N GLU A 292 -15.19 6.33 5.53
CA GLU A 292 -15.38 7.76 5.71
C GLU A 292 -15.56 8.47 4.36
N LEU A 293 -16.44 9.47 4.32
CA LEU A 293 -16.57 10.35 3.16
C LEU A 293 -15.31 11.20 2.98
N THR A 294 -14.95 11.46 1.72
CA THR A 294 -14.04 12.56 1.41
C THR A 294 -14.71 13.91 1.70
N CYS A 295 -13.94 15.00 1.71
CA CYS A 295 -14.53 16.32 1.93
C CYS A 295 -15.59 16.67 0.87
N GLU A 296 -15.33 16.36 -0.40
CA GLU A 296 -16.24 16.63 -1.51
C GLU A 296 -17.51 15.79 -1.41
N GLU A 297 -17.36 14.51 -1.05
CA GLU A 297 -18.48 13.61 -0.80
C GLU A 297 -19.33 14.09 0.38
N ALA A 298 -18.70 14.61 1.44
CA ALA A 298 -19.41 15.14 2.60
C ALA A 298 -20.22 16.41 2.27
N VAL A 299 -19.67 17.30 1.43
CA VAL A 299 -20.40 18.49 0.96
C VAL A 299 -21.55 18.10 0.03
N ASP A 300 -21.34 17.13 -0.87
CA ASP A 300 -22.38 16.66 -1.80
C ASP A 300 -23.52 15.94 -1.07
N GLU A 301 -23.20 15.09 -0.09
CA GLU A 301 -24.20 14.45 0.78
C GLU A 301 -25.03 15.51 1.52
N TRP A 302 -24.39 16.54 2.06
CA TRP A 302 -25.09 17.62 2.73
C TRP A 302 -26.03 18.38 1.78
N LEU A 303 -25.57 18.75 0.58
CA LEU A 303 -26.41 19.42 -0.43
C LEU A 303 -27.59 18.55 -0.89
N THR A 304 -27.42 17.22 -0.87
CA THR A 304 -28.48 16.27 -1.23
C THR A 304 -29.47 16.07 -0.09
N THR A 305 -29.00 16.09 1.15
CA THR A 305 -29.83 15.99 2.36
C THR A 305 -30.71 17.23 2.56
N TYR A 306 -30.25 18.40 2.12
CA TYR A 306 -30.95 19.68 2.24
C TYR A 306 -31.20 20.32 0.85
N PRO A 307 -32.23 19.86 0.10
CA PRO A 307 -32.47 20.27 -1.29
C PRO A 307 -32.62 21.78 -1.51
N GLU A 308 -33.15 22.52 -0.55
CA GLU A 308 -33.27 23.98 -0.61
C GLU A 308 -31.90 24.68 -0.63
N GLN A 309 -30.84 24.02 -0.15
CA GLN A 309 -29.47 24.52 -0.25
C GLN A 309 -28.87 24.25 -1.63
N LYS A 310 -29.33 23.21 -2.34
CA LYS A 310 -28.92 22.93 -3.73
C LYS A 310 -29.35 24.03 -4.71
N GLU A 311 -30.38 24.81 -4.35
CA GLU A 311 -30.78 26.01 -5.09
C GLU A 311 -29.95 27.25 -4.75
N ARG A 312 -29.22 27.22 -3.62
CA ARG A 312 -28.45 28.38 -3.10
C ARG A 312 -26.95 28.28 -3.35
N TYR A 313 -26.44 27.06 -3.51
CA TYR A 313 -25.02 26.77 -3.69
C TYR A 313 -24.74 25.99 -4.97
N THR A 314 -23.54 26.19 -5.52
CA THR A 314 -23.00 25.39 -6.61
C THR A 314 -21.69 24.76 -6.16
N LEU A 315 -21.62 23.44 -6.11
CA LEU A 315 -20.38 22.71 -5.83
C LEU A 315 -19.58 22.53 -7.13
N LEU A 316 -18.31 22.95 -7.12
CA LEU A 316 -17.33 22.66 -8.15
C LEU A 316 -16.29 21.70 -7.55
N ALA A 317 -16.22 20.48 -8.09
CA ALA A 317 -15.30 19.43 -7.68
C ALA A 317 -15.00 18.47 -8.85
N SER A 318 -13.89 17.75 -8.78
CA SER A 318 -13.50 16.81 -9.84
C SER A 318 -14.49 15.63 -10.00
N PRO A 319 -14.81 15.18 -11.23
CA PRO A 319 -15.81 14.14 -11.49
C PRO A 319 -15.49 12.75 -10.92
N GLY A 320 -14.25 12.51 -10.47
CA GLY A 320 -13.79 11.19 -10.02
C GLY A 320 -14.35 10.73 -8.67
N ASN A 321 -15.00 11.60 -7.89
CA ASN A 321 -15.29 11.33 -6.47
C ASN A 321 -16.78 11.11 -6.12
N ILE A 322 -17.74 11.33 -7.01
CA ILE A 322 -19.15 11.46 -6.60
C ILE A 322 -20.12 10.77 -7.58
N GLN A 323 -21.20 10.19 -7.05
CA GLN A 323 -22.14 9.31 -7.76
C GLN A 323 -23.27 10.03 -8.49
N ASP A 324 -23.55 11.31 -8.20
CA ASP A 324 -24.67 12.03 -8.81
C ASP A 324 -24.24 13.13 -9.79
N SER A 325 -24.69 12.97 -11.02
CA SER A 325 -24.14 13.49 -12.28
C SER A 325 -24.42 14.97 -12.59
N LYS A 326 -24.31 15.87 -11.60
CA LYS A 326 -24.33 17.33 -11.84
C LYS A 326 -23.11 18.07 -11.29
N LEU A 327 -21.97 17.40 -11.32
CA LEU A 327 -20.67 18.01 -11.04
C LEU A 327 -20.08 18.55 -12.31
N VAL A 328 -19.87 19.85 -12.32
CA VAL A 328 -19.41 20.52 -13.50
C VAL A 328 -17.90 20.52 -13.49
N ASN A 329 -17.33 19.95 -14.55
CA ASN A 329 -15.90 19.88 -14.83
C ASN A 329 -15.17 21.15 -14.35
N ALA A 330 -14.04 20.94 -13.64
CA ALA A 330 -13.17 21.90 -12.94
C ALA A 330 -12.48 22.92 -13.87
N THR A 331 -13.28 23.55 -14.73
CA THR A 331 -12.93 24.68 -15.57
C THR A 331 -13.93 25.77 -15.23
N SER A 332 -13.43 26.99 -15.01
CA SER A 332 -14.23 28.19 -14.69
C SER A 332 -15.10 28.64 -15.86
N ASN A 333 -15.84 27.74 -16.52
CA ASN A 333 -16.82 28.07 -17.51
C ASN A 333 -18.02 28.70 -16.80
N ALA A 334 -18.39 29.91 -17.18
CA ALA A 334 -19.58 30.63 -16.69
C ALA A 334 -20.83 29.74 -16.68
N ALA A 335 -20.97 28.85 -17.67
CA ALA A 335 -22.11 27.95 -17.79
C ALA A 335 -22.26 27.00 -16.59
N ASN A 336 -21.19 26.75 -15.84
CA ASN A 336 -21.13 25.82 -14.73
C ASN A 336 -21.60 26.44 -13.42
N ILE A 337 -21.57 27.76 -13.32
CA ILE A 337 -21.94 28.51 -12.12
C ILE A 337 -23.45 28.77 -12.17
N LYS A 338 -24.22 28.11 -11.30
CA LYS A 338 -25.69 28.21 -11.28
C LYS A 338 -26.22 29.15 -10.23
N THR A 339 -25.45 29.42 -9.19
CA THR A 339 -25.85 30.25 -8.06
C THR A 339 -24.77 31.27 -7.69
N LYS A 340 -25.11 32.25 -6.86
CA LYS A 340 -24.16 33.29 -6.39
C LYS A 340 -23.19 32.76 -5.33
N ASN A 341 -23.40 31.57 -4.78
CA ASN A 341 -22.54 30.97 -3.76
C ASN A 341 -21.91 29.70 -4.34
N VAL A 342 -20.60 29.71 -4.49
CA VAL A 342 -19.85 28.60 -5.08
C VAL A 342 -19.00 27.95 -3.99
N ILE A 343 -19.07 26.62 -3.88
CA ILE A 343 -18.23 25.83 -3.00
C ILE A 343 -17.19 25.13 -3.87
N LEU A 344 -15.92 25.25 -3.51
CA LEU A 344 -14.81 24.57 -4.17
C LEU A 344 -14.42 23.36 -3.31
N GLY A 345 -14.65 22.15 -3.83
CA GLY A 345 -14.42 20.89 -3.11
C GLY A 345 -12.94 20.52 -2.98
N ASP A 346 -12.21 20.69 -4.07
CA ASP A 346 -10.83 20.26 -4.27
C ASP A 346 -10.01 21.38 -4.94
N ASP A 347 -8.74 21.09 -5.23
CA ASP A 347 -7.87 22.01 -5.96
C ASP A 347 -8.43 22.31 -7.37
N GLN A 348 -8.47 23.60 -7.71
CA GLN A 348 -9.08 24.09 -8.93
C GLN A 348 -8.08 24.81 -9.81
N THR A 349 -8.15 24.58 -11.12
CA THR A 349 -7.51 25.46 -12.09
C THR A 349 -8.58 26.36 -12.71
N LEU A 350 -8.59 27.63 -12.31
CA LEU A 350 -9.55 28.60 -12.84
C LEU A 350 -8.87 29.50 -13.87
N THR A 351 -9.58 29.78 -14.96
CA THR A 351 -9.19 30.80 -15.95
C THR A 351 -9.78 32.16 -15.60
N HIS A 352 -10.89 32.21 -14.85
CA HIS A 352 -11.61 33.42 -14.46
C HIS A 352 -12.24 33.28 -13.07
N ILE A 353 -12.35 34.40 -12.34
CA ILE A 353 -13.18 34.56 -11.14
C ILE A 353 -14.24 35.62 -11.49
N TYR A 354 -15.51 35.39 -11.14
CA TYR A 354 -16.62 36.25 -11.58
C TYR A 354 -17.04 37.23 -10.48
N ALA A 355 -17.39 38.46 -10.88
CA ALA A 355 -17.86 39.49 -9.96
C ALA A 355 -19.20 39.11 -9.32
N GLY A 356 -19.37 39.51 -8.07
CA GLY A 356 -20.61 39.30 -7.32
C GLY A 356 -20.88 37.86 -6.88
N ILE A 357 -19.87 37.00 -6.94
CA ILE A 357 -19.93 35.63 -6.46
C ILE A 357 -19.20 35.51 -5.13
N ASN A 358 -19.78 34.73 -4.23
CA ASN A 358 -19.16 34.30 -2.99
C ASN A 358 -18.53 32.92 -3.23
N TYR A 359 -17.21 32.81 -3.11
CA TYR A 359 -16.48 31.54 -3.22
C TYR A 359 -16.06 31.06 -1.85
N TYR A 360 -16.47 29.85 -1.50
CA TYR A 360 -16.13 29.17 -0.26
C TYR A 360 -15.22 27.99 -0.60
N GLY A 361 -14.07 27.88 0.04
CA GLY A 361 -13.37 26.60 0.09
C GLY A 361 -14.15 25.62 0.94
N ALA A 362 -14.15 24.34 0.57
CA ALA A 362 -14.89 23.34 1.32
C ALA A 362 -14.45 23.23 2.78
N SER A 363 -13.21 23.61 3.11
CA SER A 363 -12.75 23.74 4.50
C SER A 363 -13.46 24.83 5.28
N ALA A 364 -13.50 26.06 4.76
CA ALA A 364 -14.25 27.15 5.34
C ALA A 364 -15.75 26.81 5.45
N PHE A 365 -16.31 26.21 4.40
CA PHE A 365 -17.70 25.79 4.37
C PHE A 365 -18.00 24.71 5.41
N GLY A 366 -17.16 23.68 5.50
CA GLY A 366 -17.29 22.59 6.47
C GLY A 366 -17.17 23.08 7.90
N LYS A 367 -16.28 24.05 8.18
CA LYS A 367 -16.17 24.69 9.50
C LYS A 367 -17.43 25.46 9.87
N GLU A 368 -17.99 26.24 8.93
CA GLU A 368 -19.25 26.98 9.13
C GLU A 368 -20.42 26.03 9.44
N ARG A 369 -20.44 24.83 8.83
CA ARG A 369 -21.52 23.85 9.03
C ARG A 369 -21.32 22.93 10.24
N GLY A 370 -20.09 22.61 10.61
CA GLY A 370 -19.79 21.68 11.70
C GLY A 370 -20.01 20.21 11.35
N GLY A 371 -20.16 19.37 12.38
CA GLY A 371 -20.33 17.93 12.24
C GLY A 371 -19.16 17.25 11.52
N TYR A 372 -19.46 16.14 10.81
CA TYR A 372 -18.45 15.39 10.07
C TYR A 372 -17.79 16.23 8.95
N MET A 373 -18.48 17.21 8.36
CA MET A 373 -17.89 18.07 7.32
C MET A 373 -16.67 18.84 7.86
N LYS A 374 -16.72 19.36 9.10
CA LYS A 374 -15.55 20.02 9.73
C LYS A 374 -14.37 19.05 9.86
N GLU A 375 -14.64 17.78 10.14
CA GLU A 375 -13.61 16.75 10.31
C GLU A 375 -13.06 16.21 8.98
N ARG A 376 -13.85 16.24 7.91
CA ARG A 376 -13.43 15.81 6.57
C ARG A 376 -12.74 16.93 5.78
N CYS A 377 -13.26 18.15 5.89
CA CYS A 377 -12.79 19.32 5.14
C CYS A 377 -11.75 20.13 5.92
N LYS A 378 -10.54 19.59 6.03
CA LYS A 378 -9.47 20.20 6.84
C LYS A 378 -8.62 21.22 6.08
N THR A 379 -8.46 21.05 4.78
CA THR A 379 -7.52 21.83 3.97
C THR A 379 -8.23 22.80 3.03
N ARG A 380 -7.74 24.04 2.94
CA ARG A 380 -8.16 25.00 1.91
C ARG A 380 -7.81 24.47 0.53
N PRO A 381 -8.79 24.41 -0.39
CA PRO A 381 -8.51 24.09 -1.77
C PRO A 381 -7.67 25.19 -2.41
N ASN A 382 -6.73 24.78 -3.24
CA ASN A 382 -5.85 25.67 -3.98
C ASN A 382 -6.44 26.03 -5.33
N ILE A 383 -6.57 27.32 -5.59
CA ILE A 383 -6.94 27.87 -6.88
C ILE A 383 -5.66 28.26 -7.59
N VAL A 384 -5.25 27.44 -8.55
CA VAL A 384 -4.16 27.77 -9.47
C VAL A 384 -4.74 28.56 -10.62
N TYR A 385 -4.34 29.83 -10.73
CA TYR A 385 -4.78 30.66 -11.83
C TYR A 385 -3.90 30.45 -13.06
N ASN A 386 -4.49 29.97 -14.15
CA ASN A 386 -3.80 29.72 -15.41
C ASN A 386 -4.49 30.48 -16.54
N SER A 387 -4.16 31.76 -16.71
CA SER A 387 -4.57 32.53 -17.88
C SER A 387 -3.35 32.85 -18.75
N SER A 388 -3.49 32.58 -20.05
CA SER A 388 -2.55 33.01 -21.09
C SER A 388 -2.75 34.49 -21.48
N GLU A 389 -3.84 35.12 -21.05
CA GLU A 389 -4.14 36.52 -21.35
C GLU A 389 -3.35 37.42 -20.38
N ASN A 390 -2.47 38.25 -20.95
CA ASN A 390 -1.59 39.12 -20.19
C ASN A 390 -2.39 40.09 -19.30
N GLY A 391 -2.14 40.00 -17.99
CA GLY A 391 -2.31 41.08 -17.02
C GLY A 391 -3.59 41.92 -17.10
N PHE A 392 -4.77 41.36 -16.85
CA PHE A 392 -5.86 42.16 -16.30
C PHE A 392 -6.94 41.28 -15.66
N TRP A 393 -7.03 41.31 -14.34
CA TRP A 393 -8.13 40.68 -13.60
C TRP A 393 -9.34 41.63 -13.59
N ILE A 394 -10.03 41.77 -14.71
CA ILE A 394 -11.43 42.21 -14.65
C ILE A 394 -12.22 40.93 -14.40
N PRO A 395 -12.80 40.71 -13.21
CA PRO A 395 -13.87 39.75 -13.07
C PRO A 395 -14.80 39.88 -14.27
N LYS A 396 -14.94 38.80 -15.04
CA LYS A 396 -15.90 38.81 -16.15
C LYS A 396 -17.26 39.13 -15.57
N HIS A 397 -18.09 39.80 -16.37
CA HIS A 397 -19.46 40.10 -15.98
C HIS A 397 -20.10 38.86 -15.40
N SER A 398 -20.86 39.07 -14.32
CA SER A 398 -21.57 38.00 -13.63
C SER A 398 -22.28 37.10 -14.66
N PRO A 399 -22.16 35.77 -14.55
CA PRO A 399 -22.86 34.86 -15.46
C PRO A 399 -24.39 35.01 -15.38
N PHE A 400 -24.89 35.76 -14.40
CA PHE A 400 -26.30 36.03 -14.15
C PHE A 400 -26.86 37.28 -14.84
N GLY A 401 -26.18 37.81 -15.87
CA GLY A 401 -26.72 38.86 -16.74
C GLY A 401 -26.95 40.21 -16.05
N TRP A 402 -26.19 40.52 -14.99
CA TRP A 402 -26.37 41.79 -14.29
C TRP A 402 -25.95 42.98 -15.15
N SER A 403 -26.68 44.10 -15.04
CA SER A 403 -26.37 45.33 -15.78
C SER A 403 -24.92 45.77 -15.53
N GLN A 404 -24.33 46.51 -16.48
CA GLN A 404 -22.99 47.11 -16.31
C GLN A 404 -22.85 47.95 -15.03
N SER A 405 -23.97 48.40 -14.44
CA SER A 405 -24.03 49.14 -13.18
C SER A 405 -24.03 48.28 -11.91
N THR A 406 -24.32 46.98 -11.99
CA THR A 406 -24.36 46.10 -10.81
C THR A 406 -22.97 45.49 -10.57
N LYS A 407 -22.03 46.33 -10.19
CA LYS A 407 -20.67 45.93 -9.85
C LYS A 407 -20.66 45.36 -8.43
N GLY A 408 -20.79 44.03 -8.30
CA GLY A 408 -20.74 43.35 -7.01
C GLY A 408 -19.31 43.01 -6.58
N SER A 409 -18.99 43.19 -5.30
CA SER A 409 -17.71 42.72 -4.74
C SER A 409 -17.56 41.20 -4.89
N VAL A 410 -16.35 40.72 -5.14
CA VAL A 410 -16.01 39.29 -5.04
C VAL A 410 -15.72 38.97 -3.59
N LYS A 411 -16.36 37.93 -3.04
CA LYS A 411 -16.09 37.46 -1.68
C LYS A 411 -15.46 36.09 -1.70
N LEU A 412 -14.36 35.92 -0.95
CA LEU A 412 -13.57 34.70 -0.91
C LEU A 412 -13.42 34.25 0.54
N TYR A 413 -13.65 32.97 0.83
CA TYR A 413 -13.62 32.42 2.19
C TYR A 413 -12.82 31.11 2.22
N GLY A 414 -11.74 31.08 3.00
CA GLY A 414 -10.95 29.87 3.23
C GLY A 414 -10.43 29.24 1.95
N LEU A 415 -9.55 29.93 1.23
CA LEU A 415 -9.00 29.47 -0.06
C LEU A 415 -7.50 29.72 -0.11
N LYS A 416 -6.79 29.02 -1.00
CA LYS A 416 -5.44 29.41 -1.42
C LYS A 416 -5.50 29.91 -2.86
N LEU A 417 -4.91 31.06 -3.12
CA LEU A 417 -4.80 31.65 -4.45
C LEU A 417 -3.34 31.60 -4.90
N ASP A 418 -3.02 30.68 -5.80
CA ASP A 418 -1.73 30.66 -6.49
C ASP A 418 -1.83 31.42 -7.81
N MET A 419 -1.23 32.61 -7.80
CA MET A 419 -1.19 33.54 -8.90
C MET A 419 0.22 33.68 -9.49
N THR A 420 1.16 32.81 -9.12
CA THR A 420 2.56 32.88 -9.58
C THR A 420 2.70 32.65 -11.08
N LYS A 421 1.77 31.91 -11.69
CA LYS A 421 1.75 31.60 -13.13
C LYS A 421 1.16 32.72 -14.00
N LEU A 422 0.66 33.80 -13.40
CA LEU A 422 0.18 34.97 -14.14
C LEU A 422 1.32 35.65 -14.90
N LYS A 423 1.17 35.76 -16.23
CA LYS A 423 2.01 36.65 -17.05
C LYS A 423 1.41 38.06 -16.99
N GLY A 424 1.92 38.89 -16.07
CA GLY A 424 1.54 40.30 -15.96
C GLY A 424 1.13 40.71 -14.55
N THR A 425 0.42 41.83 -14.47
CA THR A 425 0.02 42.47 -13.23
C THR A 425 -1.44 42.13 -12.94
N PHE A 426 -1.72 41.52 -11.78
CA PHE A 426 -3.09 41.38 -11.31
C PHE A 426 -3.65 42.76 -10.93
N SER A 427 -4.86 43.09 -11.33
CA SER A 427 -5.50 44.39 -11.08
C SER A 427 -6.91 44.16 -10.59
N THR A 428 -7.29 44.64 -9.41
CA THR A 428 -8.61 44.40 -8.81
C THR A 428 -9.53 45.60 -9.02
N THR A 429 -10.11 45.78 -10.20
CA THR A 429 -11.01 46.94 -10.44
C THR A 429 -12.33 46.80 -9.67
N TYR A 430 -12.76 45.58 -9.38
CA TYR A 430 -13.90 45.29 -8.50
C TYR A 430 -13.40 45.05 -7.08
N GLY A 431 -14.18 45.49 -6.09
CA GLY A 431 -13.86 45.25 -4.69
C GLY A 431 -13.72 43.76 -4.37
N ILE A 432 -12.65 43.41 -3.67
CA ILE A 432 -12.44 42.06 -3.11
C ILE A 432 -12.62 42.13 -1.61
N GLU A 433 -13.37 41.18 -1.07
CA GLU A 433 -13.38 40.86 0.36
C GLU A 433 -12.92 39.41 0.53
N ALA A 434 -11.71 39.23 1.02
CA ALA A 434 -11.11 37.91 1.22
C ALA A 434 -10.95 37.64 2.72
N ARG A 435 -11.49 36.50 3.18
CA ARG A 435 -11.41 36.05 4.57
C ARG A 435 -10.68 34.71 4.64
N ASN A 436 -9.61 34.65 5.42
CA ASN A 436 -8.76 33.47 5.58
C ASN A 436 -8.26 32.93 4.24
N VAL A 437 -7.81 33.83 3.37
CA VAL A 437 -7.31 33.47 2.03
C VAL A 437 -5.80 33.64 2.00
N ASP A 438 -5.09 32.57 1.62
CA ASP A 438 -3.67 32.65 1.32
C ASP A 438 -3.48 33.15 -0.11
N ILE A 439 -2.58 34.10 -0.31
CA ILE A 439 -2.32 34.67 -1.64
C ILE A 439 -0.83 34.56 -1.94
N THR A 440 -0.50 33.84 -3.01
CA THR A 440 0.87 33.76 -3.51
C THR A 440 0.94 34.40 -4.89
N ALA A 441 1.68 35.49 -5.03
CA ALA A 441 1.78 36.24 -6.28
C ALA A 441 3.22 36.68 -6.58
N LYS A 442 3.52 36.84 -7.89
CA LYS A 442 4.77 37.48 -8.32
C LYS A 442 4.63 38.99 -8.36
N ASN A 443 3.73 39.51 -9.21
CA ASN A 443 3.42 40.93 -9.29
C ASN A 443 1.92 41.13 -9.15
N TRP A 444 1.51 42.00 -8.24
CA TRP A 444 0.11 42.30 -7.93
C TRP A 444 -0.07 43.81 -7.82
N THR A 445 -1.02 44.40 -8.54
CA THR A 445 -1.48 45.78 -8.36
C THR A 445 -2.91 45.85 -7.83
N ILE A 446 -3.13 46.72 -6.85
CA ILE A 446 -4.45 47.24 -6.49
C ILE A 446 -4.56 48.61 -7.19
N PRO A 447 -5.41 48.76 -8.23
CA PRO A 447 -5.40 49.92 -9.11
C PRO A 447 -5.97 51.18 -8.43
N ALA A 448 -5.72 52.35 -9.02
CA ALA A 448 -6.20 53.64 -8.51
C ALA A 448 -7.73 53.77 -8.48
N SER A 449 -8.41 53.11 -9.43
CA SER A 449 -9.86 53.08 -9.52
C SER A 449 -10.36 51.70 -9.12
N VAL A 450 -11.05 51.65 -7.97
CA VAL A 450 -11.73 50.46 -7.45
C VAL A 450 -13.16 50.85 -7.08
N ASP A 451 -14.12 49.98 -7.37
CA ASP A 451 -15.51 50.25 -6.98
C ASP A 451 -15.72 50.18 -5.46
N TYR A 452 -14.96 49.31 -4.79
CA TYR A 452 -14.91 49.23 -3.34
C TYR A 452 -13.47 48.96 -2.89
N ALA A 453 -13.07 49.55 -1.77
CA ALA A 453 -11.76 49.33 -1.15
C ALA A 453 -11.55 47.84 -0.83
N PRO A 454 -10.49 47.19 -1.37
CA PRO A 454 -10.23 45.80 -1.08
C PRO A 454 -9.93 45.54 0.40
N LYS A 455 -10.40 44.40 0.90
CA LYS A 455 -10.19 43.95 2.27
C LYS A 455 -9.71 42.50 2.29
N PHE A 456 -8.60 42.26 2.97
CA PHE A 456 -8.04 40.94 3.21
C PHE A 456 -7.98 40.74 4.72
N MET A 457 -8.66 39.74 5.24
CA MET A 457 -8.94 39.65 6.66
C MET A 457 -8.76 38.22 7.17
N TYR A 458 -8.29 38.12 8.39
CA TYR A 458 -8.44 36.94 9.23
C TYR A 458 -9.79 37.01 9.97
N ASP A 459 -10.48 35.88 10.00
CA ASP A 459 -11.78 35.65 10.61
C ASP A 459 -11.76 34.25 11.25
N ALA A 460 -11.86 34.21 12.58
CA ALA A 460 -11.80 32.96 13.35
C ALA A 460 -12.93 31.98 12.98
N ASN A 461 -14.07 32.47 12.45
CA ASN A 461 -15.17 31.60 12.02
C ASN A 461 -14.79 30.70 10.84
N TYR A 462 -13.82 31.14 10.04
CA TYR A 462 -13.30 30.41 8.88
C TYR A 462 -11.90 29.84 9.15
N ASP A 463 -11.45 29.84 10.41
CA ASP A 463 -10.16 29.29 10.79
C ASP A 463 -10.28 27.80 11.11
N ASN A 464 -9.45 27.01 10.42
CA ASN A 464 -9.36 25.58 10.63
C ASN A 464 -8.23 25.30 11.60
N GLU A 465 -8.55 25.56 12.88
CA GLU A 465 -7.70 25.36 14.07
C GLU A 465 -6.77 24.15 13.93
N GLY A 466 -5.47 24.39 13.98
CA GLY A 466 -4.44 23.34 14.00
C GLY A 466 -4.16 22.65 12.66
N TYR A 467 -4.96 22.89 11.62
CA TYR A 467 -4.75 22.31 10.30
C TYR A 467 -4.03 23.25 9.35
N GLU A 468 -4.23 24.57 9.49
CA GLU A 468 -3.63 25.55 8.60
C GLU A 468 -3.08 26.76 9.34
N ALA A 469 -2.01 27.32 8.77
CA ALA A 469 -1.42 28.54 9.28
C ALA A 469 -2.38 29.74 9.13
N MET A 470 -2.12 30.78 9.94
CA MET A 470 -2.72 32.10 9.74
C MET A 470 -2.58 32.53 8.27
N PRO A 471 -3.60 33.17 7.70
CA PRO A 471 -3.62 33.53 6.30
C PRO A 471 -2.44 34.44 5.95
N ALA A 472 -1.77 34.11 4.86
CA ALA A 472 -0.55 34.77 4.45
C ALA A 472 -0.65 35.38 3.05
N ILE A 473 0.05 36.50 2.85
CA ILE A 473 0.30 37.11 1.56
C ILE A 473 1.78 36.96 1.24
N ASN A 474 2.09 36.13 0.25
CA ASN A 474 3.43 35.82 -0.21
C ASN A 474 3.70 36.50 -1.56
N ILE A 475 4.56 37.51 -1.57
CA ILE A 475 4.90 38.32 -2.75
C ILE A 475 6.37 38.11 -3.10
N THR A 476 6.63 37.52 -4.27
CA THR A 476 8.02 37.32 -4.75
C THR A 476 8.58 38.52 -5.52
N GLY A 477 7.72 39.35 -6.13
CA GLY A 477 8.09 40.51 -6.94
C GLY A 477 7.61 41.83 -6.34
N THR A 478 6.49 42.39 -6.82
CA THR A 478 5.98 43.69 -6.33
C THR A 478 4.48 43.65 -6.06
N LEU A 479 4.08 44.13 -4.88
CA LEU A 479 2.71 44.51 -4.55
C LEU A 479 2.57 46.03 -4.71
N THR A 480 1.88 46.49 -5.75
CA THR A 480 1.57 47.89 -5.98
C THR A 480 0.19 48.24 -5.41
N ILE A 481 0.08 49.33 -4.66
CA ILE A 481 -1.16 49.81 -4.05
C ILE A 481 -1.40 51.24 -4.52
N GLN A 482 -2.50 51.46 -5.23
CA GLN A 482 -2.89 52.78 -5.75
C GLN A 482 -4.25 53.26 -5.22
N SER A 483 -4.96 52.45 -4.42
CA SER A 483 -6.23 52.85 -3.80
C SER A 483 -6.32 52.31 -2.37
N PRO A 484 -7.25 52.83 -1.55
CA PRO A 484 -7.44 52.38 -0.18
C PRO A 484 -7.60 50.86 -0.06
N VAL A 485 -6.76 50.23 0.77
CA VAL A 485 -6.80 48.79 1.06
C VAL A 485 -6.64 48.52 2.55
N THR A 486 -7.29 47.46 3.05
CA THR A 486 -7.10 46.95 4.40
C THR A 486 -6.60 45.50 4.40
N PHE A 487 -5.54 45.25 5.16
CA PHE A 487 -5.06 43.92 5.52
C PHE A 487 -5.24 43.77 7.04
N ASP A 488 -6.13 42.89 7.48
CA ASP A 488 -6.48 42.71 8.89
C ASP A 488 -6.13 41.30 9.36
N GLY A 489 -5.09 41.16 10.18
CA GLY A 489 -4.62 39.88 10.67
C GLY A 489 -3.94 39.01 9.60
N MET A 490 -3.39 39.64 8.56
CA MET A 490 -2.67 38.94 7.48
C MET A 490 -1.17 38.94 7.77
N SER A 491 -0.53 37.77 7.66
CA SER A 491 0.94 37.70 7.69
C SER A 491 1.52 38.00 6.30
N PHE A 492 2.69 38.64 6.23
CA PHE A 492 3.34 38.95 4.95
C PHE A 492 4.68 38.23 4.85
N ASN A 493 4.85 37.45 3.79
CA ASN A 493 6.05 36.64 3.51
C ASN A 493 6.55 35.88 4.74
N LYS A 494 5.61 35.20 5.43
CA LYS A 494 5.87 34.52 6.70
C LYS A 494 6.81 33.32 6.55
N GLU A 495 6.74 32.63 5.42
CA GLU A 495 7.58 31.46 5.17
C GLU A 495 9.01 31.90 4.78
N ASP A 496 10.02 31.17 5.27
CA ASP A 496 11.44 31.45 5.01
C ASP A 496 11.77 31.53 3.52
N ALA A 497 11.03 30.80 2.67
CA ALA A 497 11.18 30.83 1.22
C ALA A 497 10.87 32.21 0.58
N TYR A 498 10.08 33.03 1.29
CA TYR A 498 9.62 34.34 0.84
C TYR A 498 10.07 35.49 1.76
N ALA A 499 10.53 35.21 2.98
CA ALA A 499 10.98 36.21 3.94
C ALA A 499 12.05 37.15 3.34
N GLY A 500 11.78 38.46 3.40
CA GLY A 500 12.66 39.50 2.84
C GLY A 500 12.67 39.60 1.31
N ARG A 501 11.85 38.82 0.60
CA ARG A 501 11.61 38.93 -0.83
C ARG A 501 10.38 39.79 -1.10
N GLY A 502 10.28 40.31 -2.31
CA GLY A 502 9.19 41.19 -2.75
C GLY A 502 9.25 42.61 -2.18
N SER A 503 8.63 43.56 -2.88
CA SER A 503 8.48 44.96 -2.45
C SER A 503 7.02 45.39 -2.43
N VAL A 504 6.65 46.26 -1.50
CA VAL A 504 5.36 46.93 -1.48
C VAL A 504 5.55 48.34 -2.01
N ARG A 505 4.84 48.72 -3.07
CA ARG A 505 4.87 50.06 -3.67
C ARG A 505 3.51 50.71 -3.52
N ILE A 506 3.41 51.64 -2.58
CA ILE A 506 2.24 52.47 -2.37
C ILE A 506 2.38 53.70 -3.29
N GLU A 507 1.80 53.60 -4.48
CA GLU A 507 1.84 54.61 -5.52
C GLU A 507 0.58 55.47 -5.39
N VAL A 508 0.67 56.58 -4.66
CA VAL A 508 -0.49 57.37 -4.25
C VAL A 508 -0.99 58.26 -5.40
N PRO A 509 -2.20 58.04 -5.95
CA PRO A 509 -2.81 58.95 -6.90
C PRO A 509 -3.18 60.28 -6.26
N SER A 510 -3.26 61.34 -7.07
CA SER A 510 -3.61 62.68 -6.59
C SER A 510 -4.99 62.75 -5.93
N SER A 511 -5.92 61.86 -6.32
CA SER A 511 -7.27 61.74 -5.74
C SER A 511 -7.30 61.25 -4.29
N TYR A 512 -6.21 60.65 -3.79
CA TYR A 512 -6.12 60.10 -2.43
C TYR A 512 -5.15 60.88 -1.52
N LYS A 513 -4.82 62.12 -1.88
CA LYS A 513 -4.11 63.04 -0.98
C LYS A 513 -4.87 63.26 0.31
N GLY A 514 -4.15 63.35 1.43
CA GLY A 514 -4.74 63.55 2.76
C GLY A 514 -5.50 62.35 3.33
N GLN A 515 -5.48 61.19 2.65
CA GLN A 515 -6.22 60.00 3.06
C GLN A 515 -5.30 58.90 3.60
N THR A 516 -5.88 57.91 4.28
CA THR A 516 -5.18 56.65 4.59
C THR A 516 -5.31 55.71 3.40
N ILE A 517 -4.19 55.39 2.75
CA ILE A 517 -4.17 54.59 1.52
C ILE A 517 -4.01 53.09 1.78
N ALA A 518 -3.36 52.71 2.88
CA ALA A 518 -3.19 51.32 3.26
C ALA A 518 -3.23 51.18 4.79
N THR A 519 -3.94 50.17 5.26
CA THR A 519 -4.01 49.82 6.68
C THR A 519 -3.59 48.36 6.84
N PHE A 520 -2.54 48.13 7.62
CA PHE A 520 -2.09 46.81 8.05
C PHE A 520 -2.43 46.66 9.53
N LYS A 521 -3.28 45.70 9.88
CA LYS A 521 -3.59 45.36 11.26
C LYS A 521 -3.05 43.98 11.55
N PHE A 522 -2.49 43.80 12.74
CA PHE A 522 -1.81 42.58 13.14
C PHE A 522 -2.49 41.94 14.35
N LYS A 523 -2.40 40.61 14.42
CA LYS A 523 -2.69 39.83 15.62
C LYS A 523 -1.40 39.60 16.41
N GLU A 524 -1.56 39.04 17.61
CA GLU A 524 -0.45 38.61 18.45
C GLU A 524 0.51 37.69 17.69
N ASP A 525 1.81 37.86 17.97
CA ASP A 525 2.91 37.06 17.42
C ASP A 525 3.03 37.07 15.88
N GLN A 526 2.31 37.96 15.19
CA GLN A 526 2.45 38.10 13.75
C GLN A 526 3.74 38.83 13.38
N GLU A 527 4.39 38.33 12.33
CA GLU A 527 5.53 39.00 11.71
C GLU A 527 5.15 39.53 10.32
N PHE A 528 5.62 40.75 10.02
CA PHE A 528 5.55 41.36 8.71
C PHE A 528 6.95 41.40 8.09
N HIS A 529 7.13 40.70 6.97
CA HIS A 529 8.37 40.68 6.20
C HIS A 529 8.13 41.23 4.80
N ALA A 530 8.85 42.30 4.44
CA ALA A 530 8.93 42.75 3.06
C ALA A 530 10.36 43.23 2.78
N GLY A 531 10.82 43.05 1.54
CA GLY A 531 12.10 43.61 1.11
C GLY A 531 12.12 45.11 1.35
N SER A 532 11.20 45.86 0.75
CA SER A 532 11.04 47.30 1.01
C SER A 532 9.59 47.72 0.87
N ILE A 533 9.18 48.74 1.63
CA ILE A 533 7.96 49.51 1.43
C ILE A 533 8.34 50.88 0.84
N TYR A 534 7.87 51.18 -0.35
CA TYR A 534 7.99 52.50 -0.96
C TYR A 534 6.63 53.18 -0.95
N MET A 535 6.57 54.45 -0.54
CA MET A 535 5.37 55.26 -0.61
C MET A 535 5.70 56.57 -1.33
N TYR A 536 5.10 56.79 -2.49
CA TYR A 536 5.40 57.94 -3.35
C TYR A 536 4.23 58.28 -4.29
N PRO A 537 4.21 59.46 -4.92
CA PRO A 537 3.18 59.86 -5.88
C PRO A 537 3.10 58.97 -7.13
N ASN A 538 1.89 58.59 -7.52
CA ASN A 538 1.66 57.92 -8.81
C ASN A 538 1.71 58.92 -9.98
N ASP A 539 0.86 59.95 -9.91
CA ASP A 539 0.47 60.74 -11.09
C ASP A 539 1.39 61.94 -11.36
N ASP A 540 2.00 62.54 -10.33
CA ASP A 540 2.49 63.93 -10.41
C ASP A 540 3.87 64.22 -9.80
N SER A 541 4.94 63.51 -10.18
CA SER A 541 6.29 63.96 -9.78
C SER A 541 7.44 63.27 -10.51
N ASP A 542 7.65 63.55 -11.80
CA ASP A 542 9.00 63.32 -12.35
C ASP A 542 9.98 64.20 -11.56
N CYS A 543 10.75 63.55 -10.69
CA CYS A 543 11.70 64.13 -9.74
C CYS A 543 13.14 64.07 -10.26
N GLY A 544 13.33 63.99 -11.58
CA GLY A 544 14.65 64.14 -12.18
C GLY A 544 15.28 65.50 -11.84
N ASN A 545 16.60 65.61 -12.00
CA ASN A 545 17.38 66.79 -11.61
C ASN A 545 16.82 68.11 -12.17
N ASP A 546 16.25 68.10 -13.39
CA ASP A 546 15.70 69.28 -14.05
C ASP A 546 14.24 69.62 -13.63
N LYS A 547 13.62 68.76 -12.83
CA LYS A 547 12.19 68.82 -12.44
C LYS A 547 11.95 68.60 -10.95
N ILE A 548 13.00 68.81 -10.15
CA ILE A 548 13.03 68.68 -8.69
C ILE A 548 11.87 69.41 -7.96
N ASN A 549 11.28 70.43 -8.60
CA ASN A 549 10.07 71.13 -8.14
C ASN A 549 8.89 70.26 -7.85
N ASN A 550 8.70 69.23 -8.68
CA ASN A 550 7.55 68.39 -8.54
C ASN A 550 7.63 67.55 -7.26
N CYS A 551 8.83 67.41 -6.67
CA CYS A 551 9.08 66.67 -5.45
C CYS A 551 8.62 67.39 -4.17
N TYR A 552 8.33 68.69 -4.27
CA TYR A 552 7.86 69.51 -3.15
C TYR A 552 6.34 69.48 -2.97
N THR A 553 5.66 68.60 -3.67
CA THR A 553 4.20 68.49 -3.56
C THR A 553 3.82 67.80 -2.26
N ASP A 554 3.04 68.47 -1.42
CA ASP A 554 2.44 67.87 -0.23
C ASP A 554 1.38 66.84 -0.62
N TYR A 555 1.54 65.62 -0.11
CA TYR A 555 0.55 64.56 -0.27
C TYR A 555 -0.28 64.36 1.00
N ASN A 556 0.30 64.52 2.19
CA ASN A 556 -0.35 64.31 3.49
C ASN A 556 -1.01 62.93 3.63
N THR A 557 -0.58 61.96 2.82
CA THR A 557 -1.16 60.61 2.79
C THR A 557 -0.52 59.74 3.85
N THR A 558 -1.32 58.87 4.45
CA THR A 558 -0.90 58.00 5.55
C THR A 558 -0.98 56.52 5.18
N VAL A 559 0.01 55.75 5.62
CA VAL A 559 -0.06 54.29 5.78
C VAL A 559 -0.11 53.96 7.27
N GLN A 560 -0.99 53.04 7.67
CA GLN A 560 -1.18 52.66 9.07
C GLN A 560 -0.72 51.22 9.32
N PHE A 561 -0.01 51.03 10.43
CA PHE A 561 0.38 49.72 10.97
C PHE A 561 -0.13 49.62 12.41
N GLN A 562 -1.08 48.72 12.65
CA GLN A 562 -1.80 48.60 13.91
C GLN A 562 -1.52 47.24 14.53
N GLY A 563 -0.77 47.22 15.63
CA GLY A 563 -0.52 46.04 16.43
C GLY A 563 -1.74 45.59 17.23
N PRO A 564 -1.68 44.40 17.83
CA PRO A 564 -2.71 43.89 18.73
C PRO A 564 -2.78 44.70 20.02
N SER A 565 -3.86 44.51 20.79
CA SER A 565 -4.03 45.09 22.13
C SER A 565 -3.55 44.17 23.26
N GLY A 566 -3.05 42.98 22.94
CA GLY A 566 -2.65 41.97 23.91
C GLY A 566 -1.16 42.02 24.29
N GLU A 567 -0.74 41.06 25.11
CA GLU A 567 0.60 41.05 25.71
C GLU A 567 1.71 40.70 24.71
N ASN A 568 1.37 40.00 23.62
CA ASN A 568 2.35 39.58 22.64
C ASN A 568 2.45 40.56 21.46
N PRO A 569 3.66 41.08 21.15
CA PRO A 569 3.84 42.08 20.11
C PRO A 569 3.72 41.49 18.70
N ALA A 570 3.18 42.29 17.77
CA ALA A 570 3.44 42.11 16.35
C ALA A 570 4.80 42.73 15.96
N ASN A 571 5.55 42.07 15.08
CA ASN A 571 6.90 42.48 14.71
C ASN A 571 7.00 42.82 13.21
N VAL A 572 7.56 44.00 12.89
CA VAL A 572 7.75 44.45 11.50
C VAL A 572 9.23 44.50 11.16
N TYR A 573 9.60 43.89 10.02
CA TYR A 573 10.98 43.77 9.52
C TYR A 573 11.05 44.18 8.04
N THR A 574 11.30 45.46 7.77
CA THR A 574 11.39 45.96 6.39
C THR A 574 12.11 47.31 6.28
N TYR A 575 12.67 47.61 5.10
CA TYR A 575 13.06 48.97 4.74
C TYR A 575 11.80 49.78 4.42
N ILE A 576 11.71 51.03 4.86
CA ILE A 576 10.60 51.92 4.48
C ILE A 576 11.13 53.21 3.86
N TYR A 577 10.52 53.64 2.76
CA TYR A 577 10.81 54.86 2.03
C TYR A 577 9.53 55.69 1.95
N LEU A 578 9.46 56.78 2.72
CA LEU A 578 8.32 57.67 2.76
C LEU A 578 8.58 58.91 1.91
N GLY A 579 7.73 59.12 0.92
CA GLY A 579 7.83 60.20 -0.05
C GLY A 579 8.96 60.01 -1.06
N TYR A 580 9.47 58.80 -1.27
CA TYR A 580 10.49 58.51 -2.27
C TYR A 580 10.28 57.15 -2.91
N GLY A 581 10.48 57.08 -4.23
CA GLY A 581 10.55 55.81 -4.94
C GLY A 581 10.92 55.97 -6.41
N TYR A 582 10.91 54.83 -7.12
CA TYR A 582 11.25 54.76 -8.53
C TYR A 582 10.20 53.95 -9.28
N LYS A 583 9.52 54.61 -10.22
CA LYS A 583 8.56 54.01 -11.16
C LYS A 583 8.82 54.61 -12.53
N ASP A 584 9.68 53.93 -13.31
CA ASP A 584 10.23 54.37 -14.61
C ASP A 584 11.10 55.65 -14.55
N LYS A 585 10.85 56.50 -13.55
CA LYS A 585 11.55 57.74 -13.21
C LYS A 585 11.59 57.89 -11.69
N TYR A 586 12.44 58.80 -11.20
CA TYR A 586 12.41 59.20 -9.81
C TYR A 586 11.09 59.87 -9.46
N LYS A 587 10.52 59.48 -8.32
CA LYS A 587 9.31 60.05 -7.74
C LYS A 587 9.61 60.52 -6.31
N GLY A 588 9.01 61.64 -5.92
CA GLY A 588 9.27 62.28 -4.64
C GLY A 588 8.11 63.16 -4.21
N SER A 589 7.92 63.30 -2.90
CA SER A 589 6.88 64.16 -2.32
C SER A 589 7.21 64.57 -0.91
N HIS A 590 6.50 65.58 -0.41
CA HIS A 590 6.53 65.98 0.98
C HIS A 590 5.40 65.33 1.77
N ASN A 591 5.59 65.26 3.08
CA ASN A 591 4.53 64.95 4.03
C ASN A 591 3.84 63.59 3.78
N MET A 592 4.63 62.52 3.72
CA MET A 592 4.14 61.15 3.70
C MET A 592 4.34 60.49 5.06
N PHE A 593 3.31 59.83 5.58
CA PHE A 593 3.28 59.41 6.98
C PHE A 593 3.12 57.91 7.14
N ALA A 594 3.92 57.31 8.02
CA ALA A 594 3.66 55.99 8.57
C ALA A 594 3.22 56.13 10.04
N GLN A 595 1.97 55.80 10.30
CA GLN A 595 1.44 55.77 11.66
C GLN A 595 1.55 54.34 12.19
N ILE A 596 2.14 54.20 13.38
CA ILE A 596 2.18 52.94 14.12
C ILE A 596 1.33 53.04 15.40
N SER A 597 0.64 51.97 15.78
CA SER A 597 -0.18 51.89 17.00
C SER A 597 -0.30 50.45 17.49
N GLY A 598 -0.89 50.23 18.68
CA GLY A 598 -1.00 48.93 19.35
C GLY A 598 0.35 48.36 19.76
N HIS A 599 0.38 47.14 20.29
CA HIS A 599 1.61 46.44 20.66
C HIS A 599 2.40 46.03 19.41
N LEU A 600 3.03 46.99 18.74
CA LEU A 600 3.77 46.81 17.51
C LEU A 600 5.23 47.21 17.70
N ILE A 601 6.14 46.33 17.28
CA ILE A 601 7.57 46.59 17.30
C ILE A 601 8.06 46.71 15.86
N TRP A 602 8.43 47.94 15.48
CA TRP A 602 9.14 48.19 14.23
C TRP A 602 10.64 47.93 14.44
N ASN A 603 11.14 46.81 13.92
CA ASN A 603 12.50 46.38 14.18
C ASN A 603 13.47 46.93 13.13
N LEU A 604 14.52 47.63 13.56
CA LEU A 604 15.62 48.07 12.69
C LEU A 604 16.68 46.98 12.47
N TYR A 605 16.51 45.80 13.05
CA TYR A 605 17.41 44.66 12.85
C TYR A 605 16.71 43.33 13.12
N LYS A 606 17.20 42.26 12.47
CA LYS A 606 16.88 40.86 12.78
C LYS A 606 18.14 40.03 12.51
N GLY A 607 18.72 39.43 13.55
CA GLY A 607 20.03 38.79 13.43
C GLY A 607 21.10 39.77 12.93
N SER A 608 21.77 39.43 11.83
CA SER A 608 22.78 40.28 11.17
C SER A 608 22.19 41.34 10.22
N SER A 609 20.92 41.21 9.84
CA SER A 609 20.24 42.13 8.91
C SER A 609 19.92 43.46 9.58
N ASN A 610 20.17 44.57 8.88
CA ASN A 610 19.87 45.93 9.34
C ASN A 610 18.87 46.60 8.39
N TYR A 611 17.69 46.95 8.92
CA TYR A 611 16.66 47.68 8.22
C TYR A 611 16.83 49.19 8.43
N ARG A 612 16.34 49.99 7.48
CA ARG A 612 16.44 51.45 7.52
C ARG A 612 15.11 52.13 7.25
N ILE A 613 14.94 53.30 7.85
CA ILE A 613 13.82 54.20 7.61
C ILE A 613 14.35 55.37 6.80
N TYR A 614 13.83 55.55 5.59
CA TYR A 614 14.14 56.64 4.68
C TYR A 614 12.97 57.62 4.58
N LEU A 615 13.24 58.90 4.81
CA LEU A 615 12.24 59.96 4.88
C LEU A 615 12.62 61.09 3.91
N SER A 616 11.66 61.49 3.08
CA SER A 616 11.69 62.77 2.36
C SER A 616 11.30 63.93 3.29
N PRO A 617 11.44 65.20 2.88
CA PRO A 617 11.11 66.34 3.74
C PRO A 617 9.66 66.31 4.26
N GLY A 618 9.48 66.61 5.55
CA GLY A 618 8.20 66.55 6.26
C GLY A 618 7.65 65.14 6.53
N SER A 619 8.19 64.12 5.87
CA SER A 619 7.77 62.73 6.08
C SER A 619 8.22 62.21 7.44
N LYS A 620 7.41 61.32 8.02
CA LYS A 620 7.63 60.81 9.37
C LYS A 620 7.03 59.43 9.59
N ILE A 621 7.66 58.68 10.47
CA ILE A 621 7.12 57.47 11.10
C ILE A 621 6.99 57.71 12.60
N TYR A 622 5.82 57.46 13.17
CA TYR A 622 5.58 57.77 14.58
C TYR A 622 4.50 56.90 15.20
N SER A 623 4.67 56.61 16.49
CA SER A 623 3.65 55.98 17.31
C SER A 623 2.60 56.99 17.74
N THR A 624 1.34 56.61 17.58
CA THR A 624 0.17 57.41 17.96
C THR A 624 -0.24 57.21 19.42
N ASP A 625 0.30 56.20 20.08
CA ASP A 625 -0.04 55.76 21.43
C ASP A 625 1.18 55.61 22.36
N TYR A 626 2.32 56.19 21.96
CA TYR A 626 3.60 56.02 22.63
C TYR A 626 3.52 56.25 24.14
N GLY A 627 4.01 55.31 24.95
CA GLY A 627 4.06 55.41 26.41
C GLY A 627 2.74 55.13 27.13
N ALA A 628 1.71 54.60 26.46
CA ALA A 628 0.46 54.16 27.10
C ALA A 628 0.22 52.65 26.89
N GLY A 629 0.21 51.86 27.96
CA GLY A 629 -0.06 50.42 27.90
C GLY A 629 0.95 49.66 27.04
N GLU A 630 0.48 48.67 26.29
CA GLU A 630 1.26 48.06 25.21
C GLU A 630 1.15 48.91 23.94
N TYR A 631 2.22 49.63 23.63
CA TYR A 631 2.25 50.69 22.60
C TYR A 631 3.24 50.39 21.48
N ALA A 632 3.07 51.11 20.37
CA ALA A 632 3.92 50.92 19.21
C ALA A 632 5.27 51.63 19.35
N ARG A 633 6.35 50.98 18.94
CA ARG A 633 7.71 51.50 19.13
C ARG A 633 8.68 51.03 18.06
N ILE A 634 9.67 51.87 17.76
CA ILE A 634 10.77 51.54 16.87
C ILE A 634 11.93 51.00 17.71
N LYS A 635 12.33 49.75 17.46
CA LYS A 635 13.39 49.07 18.21
C LYS A 635 14.70 49.13 17.43
N ARG A 636 15.74 49.69 18.08
CA ARG A 636 17.09 49.80 17.51
C ARG A 636 18.16 48.99 18.25
N GLY A 637 17.84 48.47 19.43
CA GLY A 637 18.70 47.58 20.23
C GLY A 637 17.88 46.78 21.23
N SER A 638 18.55 46.06 22.14
CA SER A 638 17.88 45.31 23.22
C SER A 638 16.95 46.20 24.05
N ASP A 639 17.47 47.35 24.47
CA ASP A 639 16.80 48.24 25.44
C ASP A 639 16.43 49.60 24.86
N SER A 640 16.88 49.91 23.63
CA SER A 640 16.64 51.21 23.01
C SER A 640 15.42 51.19 22.09
N LYS A 641 14.41 51.96 22.50
CA LYS A 641 13.14 52.19 21.82
C LYS A 641 13.06 53.67 21.39
N LEU A 642 12.30 53.94 20.35
CA LEU A 642 11.99 55.29 19.88
C LEU A 642 10.49 55.37 19.61
N GLY A 643 9.90 56.54 19.86
CA GLY A 643 8.50 56.81 19.53
C GLY A 643 8.32 57.31 18.11
N TRP A 644 9.33 57.97 17.53
CA TRP A 644 9.22 58.55 16.20
C TRP A 644 10.58 58.80 15.55
N CYS A 645 10.53 58.92 14.22
CA CYS A 645 11.58 59.51 13.40
C CYS A 645 10.94 60.41 12.33
N LYS A 646 11.48 61.61 12.13
CA LYS A 646 10.97 62.60 11.18
C LYS A 646 12.08 63.28 10.42
N MET A 647 11.74 63.74 9.22
CA MET A 647 12.55 64.67 8.45
C MET A 647 11.99 66.08 8.61
N ASP A 648 12.86 67.07 8.74
CA ASP A 648 12.47 68.48 8.70
C ASP A 648 11.78 68.81 7.36
N GLU A 649 10.76 69.68 7.41
CA GLU A 649 9.96 70.08 6.24
C GLU A 649 10.76 70.92 5.23
N SER A 650 11.71 71.72 5.73
CA SER A 650 12.54 72.61 4.91
C SER A 650 14.02 72.44 5.24
N GLN A 651 14.85 72.39 4.21
CA GLN A 651 16.31 72.32 4.31
C GLN A 651 16.86 73.68 3.88
N LEU A 652 16.84 74.63 4.82
CA LEU A 652 17.16 76.03 4.54
C LEU A 652 18.67 76.24 4.49
N TYR A 653 19.14 76.87 3.41
CA TYR A 653 20.47 77.46 3.36
C TYR A 653 20.45 78.94 3.75
N ALA A 654 21.44 79.38 4.54
CA ALA A 654 21.73 80.79 4.76
C ALA A 654 23.00 81.22 4.00
N ASP A 655 22.83 81.98 2.92
CA ASP A 655 23.98 82.56 2.20
C ASP A 655 24.59 83.72 3.00
N ARG A 656 25.80 83.53 3.54
CA ARG A 656 26.58 84.59 4.20
C ARG A 656 27.59 85.18 3.21
N LYS A 657 27.30 86.34 2.63
CA LYS A 657 28.32 87.08 1.87
C LYS A 657 29.44 87.54 2.82
N LYS A 658 30.69 87.27 2.44
CA LYS A 658 31.86 87.98 2.96
C LYS A 658 32.09 89.14 2.01
N ASP A 659 32.12 90.37 2.52
CA ASP A 659 32.37 91.57 1.71
C ASP A 659 33.68 91.40 0.94
N ALA A 660 33.57 91.21 -0.37
CA ALA A 660 34.69 91.26 -1.31
C ALA A 660 34.53 92.54 -2.14
N TRP A 661 35.59 93.34 -2.11
CA TRP A 661 35.69 94.75 -2.52
C TRP A 661 35.49 95.03 -4.03
N LEU A 662 34.96 94.10 -4.81
CA LEU A 662 34.87 94.19 -6.29
C LEU A 662 33.50 93.78 -6.87
N CYS A 663 32.43 93.74 -6.07
CA CYS A 663 31.07 93.53 -6.58
C CYS A 663 30.39 94.88 -6.75
N THR A 664 30.21 95.36 -7.98
CA THR A 664 29.56 96.65 -8.25
C THR A 664 28.04 96.56 -8.03
N ASP A 665 27.59 97.06 -6.88
CA ASP A 665 26.40 97.86 -6.53
C ASP A 665 25.06 97.75 -7.30
N SER A 666 24.78 96.68 -8.04
CA SER A 666 23.44 96.46 -8.61
C SER A 666 22.50 95.66 -7.69
N CYS A 667 22.94 95.30 -6.48
CA CYS A 667 22.17 94.43 -5.57
C CYS A 667 21.95 95.15 -4.25
N THR A 668 21.06 96.13 -4.28
CA THR A 668 20.69 96.94 -3.12
C THR A 668 19.96 96.06 -2.09
N ASN A 669 20.57 95.95 -0.91
CA ASN A 669 19.99 95.69 0.42
C ASN A 669 18.67 94.88 0.51
N ARG A 670 18.77 93.71 1.18
CA ARG A 670 17.68 92.84 1.72
C ARG A 670 17.14 91.69 0.84
N GLN A 671 18.00 90.97 0.13
CA GLN A 671 17.59 89.67 -0.44
C GLN A 671 18.30 88.54 0.32
N LYS A 672 17.61 88.01 1.34
CA LYS A 672 17.96 86.75 1.99
C LYS A 672 17.57 85.63 1.03
N TRP A 673 18.54 84.84 0.58
CA TRP A 673 18.32 83.73 -0.34
C TRP A 673 17.93 82.48 0.45
N ASN A 674 16.74 81.93 0.20
CA ASN A 674 16.33 80.61 0.67
C ASN A 674 16.29 79.68 -0.54
N ALA A 675 17.25 78.76 -0.67
CA ALA A 675 17.16 77.65 -1.61
C ALA A 675 16.80 76.39 -0.81
N ASP A 676 15.73 75.70 -1.21
CA ASP A 676 15.31 74.45 -0.57
C ASP A 676 15.95 73.26 -1.29
N TYR A 677 16.55 72.36 -0.51
CA TYR A 677 17.06 71.08 -1.00
C TYR A 677 16.03 69.97 -0.81
N TYR A 678 15.82 69.18 -1.87
CA TYR A 678 15.04 67.96 -1.75
C TYR A 678 16.03 66.83 -1.47
N MET A 679 16.04 66.35 -0.23
CA MET A 679 16.91 65.26 0.21
C MET A 679 16.08 64.17 0.87
N VAL A 680 16.44 62.93 0.58
CA VAL A 680 15.88 61.74 1.20
C VAL A 680 16.94 61.15 2.11
N CYS A 681 16.63 61.11 3.39
CA CYS A 681 17.56 60.70 4.42
C CYS A 681 17.11 59.43 5.13
N GLY A 682 18.06 58.54 5.32
CA GLY A 682 17.93 57.27 5.98
C GLY A 682 18.53 57.29 7.37
N ILE A 683 17.97 56.46 8.25
CA ILE A 683 18.52 56.15 9.57
C ILE A 683 18.53 54.65 9.76
N ASP A 684 19.58 54.15 10.41
CA ASP A 684 19.72 52.75 10.79
C ASP A 684 19.64 52.56 12.31
N LYS A 685 19.86 51.32 12.78
CA LYS A 685 19.82 50.99 14.21
C LYS A 685 20.81 51.78 15.07
N SER A 686 21.91 52.26 14.48
CA SER A 686 22.92 53.06 15.16
C SER A 686 22.56 54.55 15.22
N LEU A 687 21.43 54.94 14.60
CA LEU A 687 21.05 56.33 14.31
C LEU A 687 22.06 57.04 13.40
N SER A 688 22.86 56.29 12.65
CA SER A 688 23.72 56.86 11.62
C SER A 688 22.85 57.34 10.46
N ALA A 689 22.90 58.64 10.21
CA ALA A 689 22.17 59.26 9.12
C ALA A 689 22.88 58.95 7.79
N ASN A 690 22.17 58.36 6.84
CA ASN A 690 22.69 57.96 5.53
C ASN A 690 21.86 58.58 4.41
N GLN A 691 22.52 59.16 3.41
CA GLN A 691 21.84 59.81 2.30
C GLN A 691 21.48 58.81 1.20
N GLN A 692 20.20 58.81 0.81
CA GLN A 692 19.73 58.00 -0.32
C GLN A 692 19.65 58.80 -1.62
N PHE A 693 19.21 60.05 -1.52
CA PHE A 693 19.02 60.93 -2.67
C PHE A 693 19.16 62.39 -2.26
N SER A 694 19.74 63.22 -3.13
CA SER A 694 19.61 64.67 -3.05
C SER A 694 19.51 65.29 -4.43
N GLY A 695 18.65 66.29 -4.56
CA GLY A 695 18.66 67.23 -5.67
C GLY A 695 18.44 68.66 -5.16
N TRP A 696 18.99 69.63 -5.87
CA TRP A 696 18.94 71.05 -5.50
C TRP A 696 17.83 71.76 -6.27
N TYR A 697 17.07 72.63 -5.61
CA TYR A 697 16.18 73.58 -6.28
C TYR A 697 16.38 75.01 -5.81
N THR A 698 16.11 75.97 -6.70
CA THR A 698 16.10 77.40 -6.37
C THR A 698 14.67 77.89 -6.26
N VAL A 699 14.22 78.24 -5.06
CA VAL A 699 12.87 78.78 -4.81
C VAL A 699 12.59 79.96 -5.75
N LYS A 700 11.39 79.98 -6.37
CA LYS A 700 10.97 81.02 -7.33
C LYS A 700 11.05 82.41 -6.69
N GLY A 701 11.79 83.33 -7.32
CA GLY A 701 12.04 84.70 -6.83
C GLY A 701 13.52 85.07 -6.71
N ALA A 702 14.43 84.14 -7.01
CA ALA A 702 15.87 84.38 -6.90
C ALA A 702 16.48 85.04 -8.15
N THR A 703 16.85 86.33 -8.08
CA THR A 703 17.61 87.04 -9.12
C THR A 703 19.12 86.83 -8.96
N ARG A 704 19.81 86.15 -9.90
CA ARG A 704 21.27 85.96 -9.79
C ARG A 704 22.03 87.28 -9.98
N CYS A 705 22.47 87.86 -8.88
CA CYS A 705 23.48 88.90 -8.87
C CYS A 705 24.88 88.27 -8.93
N GLY A 706 25.67 88.59 -9.95
CA GLY A 706 27.04 88.10 -10.10
C GLY A 706 27.93 88.46 -8.90
N CYS A 707 28.85 87.54 -8.59
CA CYS A 707 29.93 87.60 -7.59
C CYS A 707 29.62 87.04 -6.18
N SER A 708 29.68 85.70 -6.03
CA SER A 708 30.57 84.95 -5.10
C SER A 708 30.20 83.45 -5.10
N GLN A 709 31.19 82.56 -4.94
CA GLN A 709 31.00 81.12 -4.65
C GLN A 709 31.08 80.89 -3.14
N GLN A 710 30.04 80.30 -2.54
CA GLN A 710 30.21 79.46 -1.35
C GLN A 710 30.01 77.99 -1.75
N THR A 711 30.96 77.14 -1.37
CA THR A 711 30.86 75.69 -1.51
C THR A 711 29.90 75.14 -0.45
N THR A 712 28.62 75.02 -0.82
CA THR A 712 27.70 74.14 -0.09
C THR A 712 28.26 72.72 -0.13
N THR A 713 28.45 72.12 1.04
CA THR A 713 28.92 70.73 1.14
C THR A 713 27.80 69.88 1.69
N ILE A 714 27.29 68.98 0.85
CA ILE A 714 26.43 67.89 1.28
C ILE A 714 27.32 66.70 1.55
N SER A 715 27.32 66.21 2.79
CA SER A 715 28.09 65.03 3.17
C SER A 715 27.18 64.09 3.95
N GLY A 716 26.75 63.01 3.28
CA GLY A 716 25.72 62.13 3.81
C GLY A 716 24.42 62.91 4.11
N CYS A 717 23.75 62.57 5.20
CA CYS A 717 22.55 63.27 5.66
C CYS A 717 22.86 64.45 6.55
N SER A 718 23.79 65.27 6.09
CA SER A 718 24.11 66.55 6.72
C SER A 718 24.32 67.60 5.65
N TYR A 719 23.74 68.76 5.91
CA TYR A 719 23.85 69.93 5.07
C TYR A 719 24.75 70.94 5.80
N SER A 720 25.89 71.30 5.20
CA SER A 720 26.81 72.29 5.79
C SER A 720 27.07 73.45 4.84
N ALA A 721 26.81 74.67 5.31
CA ALA A 721 27.01 75.86 4.52
C ALA A 721 27.18 77.13 5.38
N GLY A 722 28.14 77.99 5.04
CA GLY A 722 28.41 79.23 5.78
C GLY A 722 28.75 79.07 7.27
N GLY A 723 29.24 77.90 7.70
CA GLY A 723 29.51 77.57 9.11
C GLY A 723 28.31 77.04 9.90
N TRP A 724 27.16 76.84 9.24
CA TRP A 724 25.99 76.17 9.79
C TRP A 724 25.90 74.73 9.29
N THR A 725 25.64 73.78 10.19
CA THR A 725 25.39 72.38 9.85
C THR A 725 24.00 71.96 10.33
N GLN A 726 23.15 71.50 9.43
CA GLN A 726 21.84 70.92 9.74
C GLN A 726 21.88 69.41 9.48
N VAL A 727 21.41 68.62 10.46
CA VAL A 727 21.09 67.19 10.28
C VAL A 727 19.56 67.10 10.25
N PRO A 728 18.95 66.93 9.07
CA PRO A 728 17.51 67.15 8.90
C PRO A 728 16.66 65.96 9.34
N ILE A 729 17.25 64.79 9.58
CA ILE A 729 16.54 63.63 10.13
C ILE A 729 16.79 63.53 11.64
N SER A 730 15.73 63.40 12.41
CA SER A 730 15.78 63.27 13.86
C SER A 730 14.85 62.15 14.34
N CYS A 731 15.20 61.55 15.47
CA CYS A 731 14.36 60.57 16.17
C CYS A 731 14.28 60.91 17.64
N GLY A 732 13.16 60.57 18.27
CA GLY A 732 12.93 60.82 19.69
C GLY A 732 12.27 59.65 20.40
N ASP A 733 12.56 59.56 21.69
CA ASP A 733 11.94 58.61 22.62
C ASP A 733 10.85 59.31 23.44
N SER A 734 9.85 59.84 22.74
CA SER A 734 8.73 60.60 23.29
C SER A 734 7.53 60.50 22.35
N LYS A 735 6.37 61.02 22.76
CA LYS A 735 5.28 61.31 21.81
C LYS A 735 5.74 62.42 20.86
N LEU A 736 5.42 62.28 19.57
CA LEU A 736 5.79 63.25 18.53
C LEU A 736 4.94 64.52 18.59
#